data_AF-A0A3Q9CLJ7-F1
#
_entry.id   AF-A0A3Q9CLJ7-F1
#
_cell.length_a   1.000
_cell.length_b   1.000
_cell.length_c   1.000
_cell.angle_alpha   90.00
_cell.angle_beta   90.00
_cell.angle_gamma   90.00
#
_symmetry.space_group_name_H-M   'P 1'
#
loop_
_entity.id
_entity.type
_entity.pdbx_description
1 polymer ?
#
loop_
_entity_poly.entity_id
_entity_poly.type
_entity_poly.pdbx_seq_one_letter_code
_entity_poly.pdbx_strand_id
1 'polypeptide(L)'
;MLFGRLTLNAIPFNEPIIMVVGFLIIIASFTIILSLSYNDKWKYLWYNWFTSVDHKKIGIMYIILALIMLMRGFIDAIMMRSQQALSSGKNHINLLPPHHYDQIFTAHGVIMIFFVAMPFIVGFMNFIIPLQIGARDVAFPILNNLSFWLTFSGAMLLNCSLIIGEFARTGWLAYPPLSNILYNNGVGVDYWIWSLQLSGIGTILTGINFFVTIINMRTYNMIMFKMPVFIWTSLCSNILIIASFPVLTITLLMLTLDRYLDFHFFTNDMGGNIMMYVNLIWIWGHPEVYILILPIFGIFSEVVATFSRKYLFGYNSLVWATISITILSFIVWLHHFFTMGADSNVNSFFGIMTMIIAIPTGVKIFNWLFTMYKGKIKINSIMLWTIGFLITFSIGGMAGVLLANPSIDFLLHNSLFLVAHFHTVIIGGVVFGCFAGFNYWFPKALGFKLNDNLGIFSFWFWIVGFFTAFMPLYILGLMGMTRRLSQNIEYKFHKPLVIAAFGTFIITIGIIFQILQLYNSIKKKNNYVDKTGDPWNGRTLEWSVSSPPPCYNFAIIPIIYEKDDFWRSKITDNIKKIKRFFYKRIHMYNNNNLGIILSCFGFIFSFSIIWYIWWLCSISLFILLLIIIIDSFFYNKGYYVESYYIKKEEIKNMKMRFYLC
;
A
#
# COMPACT_ATOMS: atom_id res chain seq x y z
N MET A 1 -30.49 -8.22 23.86
CA MET A 1 -29.55 -7.95 24.98
C MET A 1 -28.26 -8.77 24.88
N LEU A 2 -28.26 -10.07 24.52
CA LEU A 2 -27.01 -10.85 24.44
C LEU A 2 -26.13 -10.52 23.21
N PHE A 3 -26.73 -10.22 22.05
CA PHE A 3 -25.99 -9.97 20.79
C PHE A 3 -26.06 -8.51 20.30
N GLY A 4 -26.42 -7.57 21.18
CA GLY A 4 -26.51 -6.15 20.81
C GLY A 4 -27.49 -5.90 19.65
N ARG A 5 -27.02 -5.20 18.61
CA ARG A 5 -27.78 -4.92 17.36
C ARG A 5 -27.72 -6.07 16.34
N LEU A 6 -26.90 -7.10 16.59
CA LEU A 6 -26.72 -8.21 15.64
C LEU A 6 -27.96 -9.11 15.65
N THR A 7 -28.62 -9.20 14.50
CA THR A 7 -29.80 -10.05 14.28
C THR A 7 -29.64 -10.80 12.95
N LEU A 8 -30.47 -11.81 12.68
CA LEU A 8 -30.46 -12.50 11.38
C LEU A 8 -30.73 -11.55 10.20
N ASN A 9 -31.44 -10.44 10.45
CA ASN A 9 -31.71 -9.40 9.46
C ASN A 9 -30.46 -8.59 9.06
N ALA A 10 -29.35 -8.75 9.78
CA ALA A 10 -28.06 -8.17 9.38
C ALA A 10 -27.48 -8.82 8.12
N ILE A 11 -27.92 -10.04 7.78
CA ILE A 11 -27.48 -10.71 6.55
C ILE A 11 -28.46 -10.31 5.43
N PRO A 12 -27.96 -9.79 4.29
CA PRO A 12 -28.82 -9.27 3.22
C PRO A 12 -29.39 -10.42 2.37
N PHE A 13 -30.25 -11.27 2.95
CA PHE A 13 -30.85 -12.43 2.27
C PHE A 13 -31.65 -12.08 1.02
N ASN A 14 -32.15 -10.85 0.93
CA ASN A 14 -32.95 -10.36 -0.19
C ASN A 14 -32.08 -9.84 -1.36
N GLU A 15 -30.77 -9.73 -1.19
CA GLU A 15 -29.85 -9.17 -2.18
C GLU A 15 -29.12 -10.27 -2.96
N PRO A 16 -29.54 -10.58 -4.20
CA PRO A 16 -29.02 -11.74 -4.92
C PRO A 16 -27.53 -11.63 -5.23
N ILE A 17 -27.05 -10.42 -5.56
CA ILE A 17 -25.64 -10.17 -5.89
C ILE A 17 -24.76 -10.47 -4.67
N ILE A 18 -25.10 -9.91 -3.51
CA ILE A 18 -24.32 -10.07 -2.29
C ILE A 18 -24.37 -11.52 -1.80
N MET A 19 -25.54 -12.17 -1.87
CA MET A 19 -25.68 -13.56 -1.45
C MET A 19 -24.88 -14.53 -2.32
N VAL A 20 -24.87 -14.33 -3.64
CA VAL A 20 -24.04 -15.12 -4.56
C VAL A 20 -22.56 -14.91 -4.25
N VAL A 21 -22.13 -13.67 -4.06
CA VAL A 21 -20.74 -13.35 -3.70
C VAL A 21 -20.36 -13.97 -2.35
N GLY A 22 -21.20 -13.81 -1.33
CA GLY A 22 -21.00 -14.40 0.00
C GLY A 22 -20.89 -15.92 -0.06
N PHE A 23 -21.78 -16.57 -0.82
CA PHE A 23 -21.73 -18.03 -1.03
C PHE A 23 -20.44 -18.47 -1.74
N LEU A 24 -20.01 -17.76 -2.79
CA LEU A 24 -18.75 -18.04 -3.49
C LEU A 24 -17.54 -17.85 -2.57
N ILE A 25 -17.54 -16.83 -1.71
CA ILE A 25 -16.48 -16.62 -0.70
C ILE A 25 -16.46 -17.76 0.32
N ILE A 26 -17.62 -18.20 0.80
CA ILE A 26 -17.73 -19.33 1.73
C ILE A 26 -17.23 -20.63 1.08
N ILE A 27 -17.59 -20.91 -0.18
CA ILE A 27 -17.06 -22.07 -0.91
C ILE A 27 -15.54 -21.94 -1.10
N ALA A 28 -15.05 -20.78 -1.53
CA ALA A 28 -13.63 -20.55 -1.75
C ALA A 28 -12.82 -20.72 -0.46
N SER A 29 -13.30 -20.15 0.65
CA SER A 29 -12.66 -20.33 1.96
C SER A 29 -12.70 -21.78 2.43
N PHE A 30 -13.84 -22.47 2.29
CA PHE A 30 -13.98 -23.88 2.66
C PHE A 30 -13.07 -24.79 1.83
N THR A 31 -12.99 -24.57 0.52
CA THR A 31 -12.09 -25.31 -0.39
C THR A 31 -10.62 -25.08 -0.04
N ILE A 32 -10.24 -23.85 0.32
CA ILE A 32 -8.88 -23.56 0.81
C ILE A 32 -8.61 -24.29 2.12
N ILE A 33 -9.53 -24.24 3.10
CA ILE A 33 -9.37 -24.93 4.39
C ILE A 33 -9.24 -26.44 4.19
N LEU A 34 -10.12 -27.05 3.37
CA LEU A 34 -10.03 -28.46 3.03
C LEU A 34 -8.72 -28.81 2.34
N SER A 35 -8.26 -28.00 1.38
CA SER A 35 -6.99 -28.22 0.69
C SER A 35 -5.79 -28.13 1.63
N LEU A 36 -5.80 -27.20 2.58
CA LEU A 36 -4.75 -27.04 3.59
C LEU A 36 -4.73 -28.22 4.57
N SER A 37 -5.91 -28.69 4.98
CA SER A 37 -6.07 -29.87 5.85
C SER A 37 -5.66 -31.16 5.13
N TYR A 38 -6.07 -31.35 3.88
CA TYR A 38 -5.70 -32.52 3.07
C TYR A 38 -4.19 -32.62 2.84
N ASN A 39 -3.50 -31.47 2.70
CA ASN A 39 -2.06 -31.42 2.45
C ASN A 39 -1.20 -31.24 3.72
N ASP A 40 -1.80 -31.33 4.93
CA ASP A 40 -1.14 -31.15 6.24
C ASP A 40 -0.29 -29.87 6.36
N LYS A 41 -0.76 -28.75 5.77
CA LYS A 41 0.01 -27.49 5.72
C LYS A 41 -0.21 -26.58 6.93
N TRP A 42 -1.12 -26.90 7.84
CA TRP A 42 -1.42 -26.08 9.03
C TRP A 42 -0.20 -25.84 9.93
N LYS A 43 0.53 -26.91 10.28
CA LYS A 43 1.75 -26.79 11.10
C LYS A 43 2.80 -25.93 10.38
N TYR A 44 2.95 -26.12 9.07
CA TYR A 44 3.89 -25.34 8.28
C TYR A 44 3.52 -23.85 8.27
N LEU A 45 2.26 -23.49 8.03
CA LEU A 45 1.79 -22.10 8.03
C LEU A 45 1.95 -21.44 9.39
N TRP A 46 1.56 -22.14 10.46
CA TRP A 46 1.66 -21.62 11.83
C TRP A 46 3.11 -21.29 12.21
N TYR A 47 4.01 -22.27 12.05
CA TYR A 47 5.40 -22.13 12.47
C TYR A 47 6.29 -21.40 11.48
N ASN A 48 5.95 -21.30 10.19
CA ASN A 48 6.82 -20.63 9.23
C ASN A 48 6.32 -19.27 8.76
N TRP A 49 5.03 -18.98 8.84
CA TRP A 49 4.46 -17.76 8.29
C TRP A 49 3.77 -16.94 9.37
N PHE A 50 2.75 -17.49 10.03
CA PHE A 50 1.89 -16.70 10.90
C PHE A 50 2.60 -16.14 12.14
N THR A 51 3.44 -16.95 12.75
CA THR A 51 4.25 -16.56 13.92
C THR A 51 5.61 -15.97 13.54
N SER A 52 5.89 -15.79 12.24
CA SER A 52 7.22 -15.38 11.81
C SER A 52 7.48 -13.91 12.11
N VAL A 53 8.66 -13.64 12.66
CA VAL A 53 9.19 -12.29 12.89
C VAL A 53 10.13 -11.82 11.78
N ASP A 54 10.43 -12.69 10.80
CA ASP A 54 11.31 -12.38 9.68
C ASP A 54 10.66 -11.32 8.76
N HIS A 55 11.30 -10.15 8.67
CA HIS A 55 10.87 -9.03 7.82
C HIS A 55 10.58 -9.45 6.36
N LYS A 56 11.29 -10.46 5.84
CA LYS A 56 11.09 -10.97 4.47
C LYS A 56 9.71 -11.61 4.32
N LYS A 57 9.34 -12.47 5.27
CA LYS A 57 8.05 -13.19 5.22
C LYS A 57 6.89 -12.25 5.51
N ILE A 58 7.05 -11.34 6.47
CA ILE A 58 6.07 -10.29 6.75
C ILE A 58 5.84 -9.42 5.50
N GLY A 59 6.91 -9.00 4.83
CA GLY A 59 6.81 -8.25 3.57
C GLY A 59 6.06 -9.00 2.47
N ILE A 60 6.30 -10.31 2.32
CA ILE A 60 5.56 -11.16 1.37
C ILE A 60 4.07 -11.24 1.75
N MET A 61 3.74 -11.42 3.03
CA MET A 61 2.34 -11.47 3.48
C MET A 61 1.59 -10.16 3.22
N TYR A 62 2.24 -9.01 3.41
CA TYR A 62 1.70 -7.69 3.05
C TYR A 62 1.38 -7.58 1.55
N ILE A 63 2.31 -8.01 0.69
CA ILE A 63 2.11 -7.99 -0.77
C ILE A 63 0.97 -8.93 -1.18
N ILE A 64 0.85 -10.11 -0.56
CA ILE A 64 -0.26 -11.04 -0.81
C ILE A 64 -1.59 -10.41 -0.41
N LEU A 65 -1.67 -9.78 0.78
CA LEU A 65 -2.87 -9.05 1.21
C LEU A 65 -3.24 -7.98 0.18
N ALA A 66 -2.27 -7.18 -0.27
CA ALA A 66 -2.48 -6.13 -1.25
C ALA A 66 -3.02 -6.66 -2.58
N LEU A 67 -2.48 -7.78 -3.09
CA LEU A 67 -2.92 -8.42 -4.34
C LEU A 67 -4.35 -8.98 -4.24
N ILE A 68 -4.71 -9.58 -3.10
CA ILE A 68 -6.08 -10.09 -2.88
C ILE A 68 -7.06 -8.92 -2.80
N MET A 69 -6.73 -7.87 -2.05
CA MET A 69 -7.56 -6.69 -1.92
C MET A 69 -7.65 -5.88 -3.22
N LEU A 70 -6.62 -5.91 -4.07
CA LEU A 70 -6.64 -5.32 -5.41
C LEU A 70 -7.73 -5.97 -6.27
N MET A 71 -7.89 -7.29 -6.21
CA MET A 71 -8.95 -7.97 -6.94
C MET A 71 -10.33 -7.50 -6.47
N ARG A 72 -10.55 -7.40 -5.16
CA ARG A 72 -11.80 -6.88 -4.60
C ARG A 72 -12.06 -5.43 -5.06
N GLY A 73 -11.10 -4.54 -4.85
CA GLY A 73 -11.23 -3.13 -5.23
C GLY A 73 -11.45 -2.94 -6.73
N PHE A 74 -10.87 -3.79 -7.57
CA PHE A 74 -11.07 -3.71 -9.02
C PHE A 74 -12.45 -4.23 -9.46
N ILE A 75 -12.99 -5.27 -8.81
CA ILE A 75 -14.38 -5.71 -9.05
C ILE A 75 -15.35 -4.57 -8.73
N ASP A 76 -15.15 -3.85 -7.62
CA ASP A 76 -15.94 -2.66 -7.28
C ASP A 76 -15.86 -1.58 -8.38
N ALA A 77 -14.67 -1.36 -8.97
CA ALA A 77 -14.48 -0.43 -10.07
C ALA A 77 -15.26 -0.84 -11.34
N ILE A 78 -15.24 -2.13 -11.70
CA ILE A 78 -16.03 -2.67 -12.82
C ILE A 78 -17.52 -2.43 -12.58
N MET A 79 -18.02 -2.73 -11.39
CA MET A 79 -19.42 -2.54 -11.03
C MET A 79 -19.84 -1.07 -11.14
N MET A 80 -19.03 -0.14 -10.59
CA MET A 80 -19.31 1.29 -10.69
C MET A 80 -19.35 1.78 -12.15
N ARG A 81 -18.37 1.39 -12.96
CA ARG A 81 -18.30 1.81 -14.38
C ARG A 81 -19.43 1.23 -15.21
N SER A 82 -19.81 -0.02 -14.95
CA SER A 82 -20.94 -0.66 -15.61
C SER A 82 -22.24 0.06 -15.26
N GLN A 83 -22.47 0.39 -13.98
CA GLN A 83 -23.65 1.16 -13.54
C GLN A 83 -23.71 2.53 -14.24
N GLN A 84 -22.60 3.27 -14.29
CA GLN A 84 -22.60 4.60 -14.92
C GLN A 84 -22.84 4.54 -16.45
N ALA A 85 -22.27 3.56 -17.13
CA ALA A 85 -22.47 3.39 -18.57
C ALA A 85 -23.92 3.01 -18.91
N LEU A 86 -24.56 2.16 -18.10
CA LEU A 86 -25.95 1.74 -18.29
C LEU A 86 -26.95 2.84 -17.89
N SER A 87 -26.72 3.50 -16.76
CA SER A 87 -27.59 4.57 -16.24
C SER A 87 -27.57 5.81 -17.13
N SER A 88 -26.48 6.05 -17.87
CA SER A 88 -26.40 7.14 -18.85
C SER A 88 -27.03 6.81 -20.21
N GLY A 89 -27.39 5.55 -20.46
CA GLY A 89 -28.07 5.15 -21.69
C GLY A 89 -29.49 5.72 -21.77
N LYS A 90 -30.07 5.78 -22.97
CA LYS A 90 -31.42 6.35 -23.19
C LYS A 90 -32.52 5.72 -22.34
N ASN A 91 -32.35 4.45 -21.96
CA ASN A 91 -33.32 3.69 -21.17
C ASN A 91 -33.05 3.74 -19.66
N HIS A 92 -32.01 4.47 -19.21
CA HIS A 92 -31.60 4.62 -17.80
C HIS A 92 -31.63 3.30 -17.00
N ILE A 93 -31.00 2.26 -17.54
CA ILE A 93 -30.98 0.94 -16.91
C ILE A 93 -30.07 1.03 -15.67
N ASN A 94 -30.62 0.70 -14.50
CA ASN A 94 -29.89 0.73 -13.23
C ASN A 94 -29.72 -0.70 -12.71
N LEU A 95 -28.46 -1.12 -12.57
CA LEU A 95 -28.03 -2.42 -12.06
C LEU A 95 -27.82 -2.36 -10.53
N LEU A 96 -27.40 -1.21 -10.03
CA LEU A 96 -27.16 -0.94 -8.61
C LEU A 96 -28.06 0.20 -8.12
N PRO A 97 -28.86 -0.01 -7.06
CA PRO A 97 -29.57 1.09 -6.41
C PRO A 97 -28.56 2.02 -5.69
N PRO A 98 -28.96 3.26 -5.36
CA PRO A 98 -28.09 4.24 -4.69
C PRO A 98 -27.42 3.70 -3.43
N HIS A 99 -28.20 2.99 -2.60
CA HIS A 99 -27.72 2.37 -1.38
C HIS A 99 -26.49 1.48 -1.60
N HIS A 100 -26.51 0.57 -2.59
CA HIS A 100 -25.37 -0.29 -2.89
C HIS A 100 -24.24 0.45 -3.58
N TYR A 101 -24.57 1.33 -4.53
CA TYR A 101 -23.55 2.11 -5.23
C TYR A 101 -22.70 2.94 -4.27
N ASP A 102 -23.35 3.54 -3.26
CA ASP A 102 -22.67 4.39 -2.29
C ASP A 102 -21.76 3.61 -1.36
N GLN A 103 -22.13 2.38 -1.00
CA GLN A 103 -21.25 1.46 -0.29
C GLN A 103 -20.06 1.03 -1.14
N ILE A 104 -20.30 0.70 -2.41
CA ILE A 104 -19.27 0.18 -3.33
C ILE A 104 -18.21 1.26 -3.57
N PHE A 105 -18.57 2.50 -3.88
CA PHE A 105 -17.54 3.53 -4.10
C PHE A 105 -16.81 3.90 -2.81
N THR A 106 -17.48 3.82 -1.66
CA THR A 106 -16.87 4.06 -0.35
C THR A 106 -15.86 2.96 -0.02
N ALA A 107 -16.26 1.69 -0.14
CA ALA A 107 -15.41 0.53 0.06
C ALA A 107 -14.23 0.52 -0.92
N HIS A 108 -14.47 0.77 -2.22
CA HIS A 108 -13.43 0.86 -3.23
C HIS A 108 -12.33 1.84 -2.85
N GLY A 109 -12.70 3.08 -2.49
CA GLY A 109 -11.71 4.10 -2.11
C GLY A 109 -10.90 3.70 -0.89
N VAL A 110 -11.55 3.14 0.14
CA VAL A 110 -10.88 2.68 1.38
C VAL A 110 -9.95 1.51 1.09
N ILE A 111 -10.41 0.52 0.32
CA ILE A 111 -9.64 -0.67 -0.05
C ILE A 111 -8.39 -0.26 -0.83
N MET A 112 -8.54 0.56 -1.87
CA MET A 112 -7.42 0.89 -2.76
C MET A 112 -6.32 1.68 -2.05
N ILE A 113 -6.68 2.58 -1.12
CA ILE A 113 -5.70 3.39 -0.38
C ILE A 113 -5.12 2.60 0.80
N PHE A 114 -5.96 2.10 1.70
CA PHE A 114 -5.51 1.54 2.97
C PHE A 114 -5.14 0.06 2.92
N PHE A 115 -5.72 -0.70 1.99
CA PHE A 115 -5.58 -2.16 1.95
C PHE A 115 -4.94 -2.69 0.66
N VAL A 116 -4.66 -1.82 -0.31
CA VAL A 116 -3.87 -2.14 -1.51
C VAL A 116 -2.58 -1.33 -1.54
N ALA A 117 -2.66 0.00 -1.67
CA ALA A 117 -1.48 0.85 -1.83
C ALA A 117 -0.57 0.78 -0.59
N MET A 118 -1.14 0.99 0.61
CA MET A 118 -0.35 0.99 1.84
C MET A 118 0.31 -0.37 2.14
N PRO A 119 -0.40 -1.52 2.08
CA PRO A 119 0.23 -2.83 2.25
C PRO A 119 1.29 -3.16 1.20
N PHE A 120 1.11 -2.77 -0.06
CA PHE A 120 2.16 -2.96 -1.08
C PHE A 120 3.45 -2.26 -0.67
N ILE A 121 3.35 -1.00 -0.28
CA ILE A 121 4.49 -0.14 0.04
C ILE A 121 5.17 -0.62 1.33
N VAL A 122 4.39 -0.87 2.38
CA VAL A 122 4.90 -1.44 3.63
C VAL A 122 5.53 -2.82 3.39
N GLY A 123 4.98 -3.61 2.46
CA GLY A 123 5.53 -4.89 2.05
C GLY A 123 6.92 -4.76 1.40
N PHE A 124 7.10 -3.81 0.47
CA PHE A 124 8.42 -3.52 -0.10
C PHE A 124 9.40 -2.97 0.93
N MET A 125 8.97 -2.04 1.78
CA MET A 125 9.79 -1.49 2.87
C MET A 125 10.28 -2.61 3.80
N ASN A 126 9.37 -3.48 4.25
CA ASN A 126 9.68 -4.68 5.03
C ASN A 126 10.73 -5.55 4.37
N PHE A 127 10.51 -5.88 3.10
CA PHE A 127 11.37 -6.84 2.42
C PHE A 127 12.75 -6.27 2.12
N ILE A 128 12.84 -5.01 1.69
CA ILE A 128 14.05 -4.43 1.10
C ILE A 128 14.88 -3.59 2.08
N ILE A 129 14.27 -2.86 3.03
CA ILE A 129 15.02 -1.93 3.89
C ILE A 129 16.19 -2.62 4.60
N PRO A 130 15.98 -3.74 5.34
CA PRO A 130 17.08 -4.38 6.05
C PRO A 130 18.18 -4.90 5.11
N LEU A 131 17.79 -5.40 3.92
CA LEU A 131 18.74 -5.90 2.92
C LEU A 131 19.61 -4.77 2.35
N GLN A 132 19.03 -3.61 2.06
CA GLN A 132 19.74 -2.47 1.47
C GLN A 132 20.65 -1.74 2.45
N ILE A 133 20.33 -1.72 3.75
CA ILE A 133 21.18 -1.11 4.78
C ILE A 133 22.22 -2.06 5.38
N GLY A 134 22.24 -3.33 4.97
CA GLY A 134 23.17 -4.34 5.48
C GLY A 134 22.81 -4.89 6.86
N ALA A 135 21.54 -4.83 7.26
CA ALA A 135 21.03 -5.32 8.53
C ALA A 135 20.54 -6.78 8.42
N ARG A 136 20.49 -7.47 9.57
CA ARG A 136 19.98 -8.85 9.66
C ARG A 136 18.47 -8.94 9.80
N ASP A 137 17.87 -7.93 10.43
CA ASP A 137 16.41 -7.82 10.63
C ASP A 137 16.05 -6.35 10.91
N VAL A 138 14.78 -6.07 11.20
CA VAL A 138 14.28 -4.77 11.69
C VAL A 138 14.52 -4.57 13.20
N ALA A 139 14.36 -3.33 13.67
CA ALA A 139 14.61 -2.96 15.07
C ALA A 139 13.66 -3.65 16.05
N PHE A 140 12.39 -3.80 15.67
CA PHE A 140 11.36 -4.42 16.49
C PHE A 140 10.62 -5.53 15.73
N PRO A 141 11.18 -6.76 15.65
CA PRO A 141 10.61 -7.84 14.85
C PRO A 141 9.21 -8.30 15.32
N ILE A 142 8.94 -8.27 16.63
CA ILE A 142 7.62 -8.63 17.19
C ILE A 142 6.58 -7.56 16.84
N LEU A 143 6.92 -6.27 16.97
CA LEU A 143 6.03 -5.17 16.55
C LEU A 143 5.74 -5.23 15.05
N ASN A 144 6.69 -5.69 14.25
CA ASN A 144 6.49 -5.88 12.82
C ASN A 144 5.44 -6.96 12.52
N ASN A 145 5.48 -8.08 13.24
CA ASN A 145 4.47 -9.14 13.14
C ASN A 145 3.08 -8.63 13.59
N LEU A 146 3.01 -7.93 14.73
CA LEU A 146 1.77 -7.32 15.22
C LEU A 146 1.19 -6.31 14.21
N SER A 147 2.04 -5.46 13.62
CA SER A 147 1.61 -4.44 12.66
C SER A 147 0.89 -5.06 11.46
N PHE A 148 1.46 -6.14 10.90
CA PHE A 148 0.82 -6.87 9.79
C PHE A 148 -0.54 -7.44 10.19
N TRP A 149 -0.62 -8.09 11.34
CA TRP A 149 -1.85 -8.73 11.77
C TRP A 149 -2.94 -7.71 12.14
N LEU A 150 -2.59 -6.52 12.62
CA LEU A 150 -3.54 -5.42 12.84
C LEU A 150 -4.11 -4.90 11.51
N THR A 151 -3.25 -4.71 10.50
CA THR A 151 -3.70 -4.35 9.14
C THR A 151 -4.60 -5.45 8.55
N PHE A 152 -4.22 -6.73 8.73
CA PHE A 152 -5.04 -7.86 8.30
C PHE A 152 -6.41 -7.89 9.00
N SER A 153 -6.45 -7.70 10.33
CA SER A 153 -7.71 -7.62 11.09
C SER A 153 -8.59 -6.45 10.64
N GLY A 154 -8.01 -5.29 10.36
CA GLY A 154 -8.74 -4.14 9.79
C GLY A 154 -9.34 -4.46 8.41
N ALA A 155 -8.55 -5.11 7.53
CA ALA A 155 -9.02 -5.57 6.24
C ALA A 155 -10.15 -6.61 6.38
N MET A 156 -10.02 -7.54 7.33
CA MET A 156 -11.04 -8.54 7.60
C MET A 156 -12.34 -7.93 8.11
N LEU A 157 -12.30 -6.93 9.01
CA LEU A 157 -13.51 -6.22 9.44
C LEU A 157 -14.24 -5.58 8.27
N LEU A 158 -13.48 -4.92 7.38
CA LEU A 158 -14.05 -4.31 6.17
C LEU A 158 -14.66 -5.37 5.26
N ASN A 159 -14.02 -6.53 5.06
CA ASN A 159 -14.59 -7.64 4.29
C ASN A 159 -15.82 -8.28 4.97
N CYS A 160 -15.86 -8.36 6.29
CA CYS A 160 -17.01 -8.89 7.03
C CYS A 160 -18.27 -8.04 6.81
N SER A 161 -18.13 -6.71 6.67
CA SER A 161 -19.26 -5.81 6.39
C SER A 161 -20.00 -6.11 5.07
N LEU A 162 -19.40 -6.90 4.16
CA LEU A 162 -20.03 -7.32 2.92
C LEU A 162 -21.16 -8.34 3.16
N ILE A 163 -21.01 -9.20 4.17
CA ILE A 163 -21.95 -10.30 4.45
C ILE A 163 -22.78 -10.01 5.71
N ILE A 164 -22.17 -9.35 6.71
CA ILE A 164 -22.76 -9.09 8.01
C ILE A 164 -22.92 -7.58 8.17
N GLY A 165 -24.15 -7.10 8.01
CA GLY A 165 -24.49 -5.68 8.02
C GLY A 165 -24.26 -5.04 6.66
N GLU A 166 -23.59 -3.89 6.67
CA GLU A 166 -23.32 -3.08 5.50
C GLU A 166 -22.08 -2.20 5.74
N PHE A 167 -21.51 -1.62 4.68
CA PHE A 167 -20.40 -0.68 4.78
C PHE A 167 -20.85 0.78 4.76
N ALA A 168 -19.95 1.71 5.08
CA ALA A 168 -20.23 3.14 5.08
C ALA A 168 -20.70 3.63 3.69
N ARG A 169 -21.65 4.57 3.68
CA ARG A 169 -22.21 5.21 2.48
C ARG A 169 -21.83 6.69 2.35
N THR A 170 -20.78 7.09 3.05
CA THR A 170 -20.39 8.48 3.27
C THR A 170 -19.18 8.89 2.43
N GLY A 171 -18.67 7.97 1.60
CA GLY A 171 -17.38 8.10 0.93
C GLY A 171 -16.21 7.79 1.85
N TRP A 172 -15.03 7.64 1.23
CA TRP A 172 -13.85 7.08 1.89
C TRP A 172 -13.29 7.88 3.09
N LEU A 173 -13.71 9.13 3.26
CA LEU A 173 -13.36 10.00 4.39
C LEU A 173 -14.51 10.27 5.37
N ALA A 174 -15.67 9.63 5.21
CA ALA A 174 -16.79 9.70 6.13
C ALA A 174 -17.12 11.09 6.73
N TYR A 175 -17.38 12.08 5.86
CA TYR A 175 -17.62 13.45 6.32
C TYR A 175 -18.88 13.58 7.19
N PRO A 176 -18.78 14.24 8.36
CA PRO A 176 -19.93 14.84 9.01
C PRO A 176 -20.54 15.93 8.11
N PRO A 177 -21.85 16.20 8.20
CA PRO A 177 -22.79 15.58 9.14
C PRO A 177 -23.26 14.19 8.69
N LEU A 178 -23.01 13.77 7.45
CA LEU A 178 -23.57 12.54 6.89
C LEU A 178 -23.13 11.27 7.65
N SER A 179 -21.95 11.28 8.27
CA SER A 179 -21.46 10.17 9.08
C SER A 179 -21.98 10.17 10.53
N ASN A 180 -22.69 11.20 10.98
CA ASN A 180 -23.27 11.24 12.33
C ASN A 180 -24.47 10.30 12.46
N ILE A 181 -24.74 9.87 13.69
CA ILE A 181 -25.78 8.87 14.01
C ILE A 181 -27.18 9.32 13.59
N LEU A 182 -27.45 10.64 13.57
CA LEU A 182 -28.72 11.22 13.14
C LEU A 182 -29.04 10.97 11.66
N TYR A 183 -28.02 11.04 10.79
CA TYR A 183 -28.18 10.87 9.34
C TYR A 183 -27.87 9.44 8.89
N ASN A 184 -26.99 8.75 9.61
CA ASN A 184 -26.58 7.39 9.32
C ASN A 184 -26.53 6.56 10.60
N ASN A 185 -27.69 5.99 10.95
CA ASN A 185 -27.92 5.18 12.14
C ASN A 185 -27.44 3.72 12.01
N GLY A 186 -27.07 3.30 10.79
CA GLY A 186 -26.54 1.98 10.49
C GLY A 186 -25.11 1.75 11.00
N VAL A 187 -24.69 0.49 10.96
CA VAL A 187 -23.36 0.02 11.42
C VAL A 187 -22.23 0.34 10.44
N GLY A 188 -22.54 0.81 9.23
CA GLY A 188 -21.55 0.96 8.15
C GLY A 188 -20.44 1.95 8.46
N VAL A 189 -20.77 3.09 9.08
CA VAL A 189 -19.75 4.07 9.53
C VAL A 189 -18.89 3.48 10.65
N ASP A 190 -19.47 2.66 11.52
CA ASP A 190 -18.72 2.03 12.62
C ASP A 190 -17.74 0.98 12.08
N TYR A 191 -18.11 0.20 11.06
CA TYR A 191 -17.17 -0.64 10.30
C TYR A 191 -16.02 0.17 9.71
N TRP A 192 -16.31 1.33 9.12
CA TRP A 192 -15.29 2.22 8.57
C TRP A 192 -14.33 2.75 9.66
N ILE A 193 -14.87 3.24 10.78
CA ILE A 193 -14.07 3.74 11.91
C ILE A 193 -13.11 2.67 12.43
N TRP A 194 -13.65 1.51 12.83
CA TRP A 194 -12.84 0.52 13.54
C TRP A 194 -11.92 -0.29 12.63
N SER A 195 -12.27 -0.47 11.35
CA SER A 195 -11.34 -1.07 10.37
C SER A 195 -10.11 -0.19 10.16
N LEU A 196 -10.28 1.13 10.07
CA LEU A 196 -9.19 2.08 9.94
C LEU A 196 -8.44 2.31 11.24
N GLN A 197 -9.11 2.31 12.39
CA GLN A 197 -8.45 2.51 13.69
C GLN A 197 -7.47 1.36 13.99
N LEU A 198 -7.88 0.10 13.79
CA LEU A 198 -6.99 -1.05 13.96
C LEU A 198 -5.80 -1.00 12.98
N SER A 199 -6.09 -0.78 11.69
CA SER A 199 -5.03 -0.71 10.68
C SER A 199 -4.09 0.49 10.90
N GLY A 200 -4.61 1.61 11.39
CA GLY A 200 -3.87 2.82 11.70
C GLY A 200 -2.86 2.59 12.83
N ILE A 201 -3.24 1.87 13.89
CA ILE A 201 -2.31 1.49 14.96
C ILE A 201 -1.16 0.65 14.39
N GLY A 202 -1.45 -0.36 13.56
CA GLY A 202 -0.41 -1.15 12.89
C GLY A 202 0.50 -0.30 12.00
N THR A 203 -0.05 0.71 11.34
CA THR A 203 0.72 1.61 10.47
C THR A 203 1.67 2.52 11.26
N ILE A 204 1.22 3.07 12.40
CA ILE A 204 2.08 3.87 13.30
C ILE A 204 3.26 3.04 13.80
N LEU A 205 2.99 1.81 14.28
CA LEU A 205 4.03 0.89 14.76
C LEU A 205 5.04 0.56 13.66
N THR A 206 4.57 0.38 12.43
CA THR A 206 5.42 0.17 11.25
C THR A 206 6.33 1.38 10.98
N GLY A 207 5.78 2.59 11.02
CA GLY A 207 6.53 3.84 10.82
C GLY A 207 7.66 4.01 11.83
N ILE A 208 7.36 3.81 13.12
CA ILE A 208 8.34 3.86 14.21
C ILE A 208 9.43 2.80 14.00
N ASN A 209 9.03 1.58 13.66
CA ASN A 209 9.97 0.46 13.49
C ASN A 209 10.98 0.72 12.38
N PHE A 210 10.54 1.17 11.20
CA PHE A 210 11.46 1.46 10.12
C PHE A 210 12.28 2.72 10.34
N PHE A 211 11.73 3.75 10.98
CA PHE A 211 12.51 4.92 11.37
C PHE A 211 13.71 4.52 12.23
N VAL A 212 13.49 3.75 13.30
CA VAL A 212 14.56 3.28 14.18
C VAL A 212 15.51 2.34 13.43
N THR A 213 14.99 1.43 12.60
CA THR A 213 15.80 0.51 11.80
C THR A 213 16.76 1.25 10.87
N ILE A 214 16.27 2.23 10.11
CA ILE A 214 17.08 2.99 9.16
C ILE A 214 18.12 3.83 9.88
N ILE A 215 17.82 4.40 11.05
CA ILE A 215 18.77 5.26 11.77
C ILE A 215 19.84 4.45 12.51
N ASN A 216 19.45 3.38 13.20
CA ASN A 216 20.31 2.70 14.18
C ASN A 216 20.92 1.38 13.70
N MET A 217 20.35 0.71 12.70
CA MET A 217 20.78 -0.65 12.30
C MET A 217 21.57 -0.70 10.98
N ARG A 218 21.99 0.46 10.45
CA ARG A 218 22.84 0.49 9.25
C ARG A 218 24.16 -0.19 9.50
N THR A 219 24.70 -0.75 8.42
CA THR A 219 26.04 -1.32 8.44
C THR A 219 27.14 -0.26 8.62
N TYR A 220 28.33 -0.71 9.00
CA TYR A 220 29.50 0.12 9.23
C TYR A 220 29.85 1.00 8.02
N ASN A 221 30.21 2.26 8.29
CA ASN A 221 30.61 3.29 7.32
C ASN A 221 29.51 3.73 6.33
N MET A 222 28.27 3.24 6.48
CA MET A 222 27.11 3.76 5.75
C MET A 222 26.57 5.04 6.43
N ILE A 223 27.18 6.18 6.14
CA ILE A 223 26.61 7.50 6.49
C ILE A 223 25.32 7.76 5.71
N MET A 224 24.48 8.69 6.20
CA MET A 224 23.17 9.01 5.61
C MET A 224 23.25 9.26 4.09
N PHE A 225 24.19 10.10 3.63
CA PHE A 225 24.38 10.41 2.20
C PHE A 225 25.08 9.32 1.38
N LYS A 226 25.20 8.10 1.91
CA LYS A 226 25.59 6.89 1.15
C LYS A 226 24.44 5.90 1.00
N MET A 227 23.29 6.12 1.64
CA MET A 227 22.16 5.20 1.55
C MET A 227 21.54 5.19 0.13
N PRO A 228 21.03 4.06 -0.36
CA PRO A 228 20.23 4.00 -1.58
C PRO A 228 19.03 4.96 -1.53
N VAL A 229 18.51 5.37 -2.69
CA VAL A 229 17.43 6.37 -2.73
C VAL A 229 16.14 5.78 -2.18
N PHE A 230 15.89 4.49 -2.41
CA PHE A 230 14.74 3.80 -1.80
C PHE A 230 14.74 3.89 -0.26
N ILE A 231 15.91 3.82 0.38
CA ILE A 231 16.03 3.98 1.85
C ILE A 231 15.71 5.41 2.27
N TRP A 232 16.21 6.42 1.57
CA TRP A 232 15.90 7.83 1.85
C TRP A 232 14.42 8.16 1.72
N THR A 233 13.79 7.70 0.65
CA THR A 233 12.36 7.92 0.42
C THR A 233 11.51 7.16 1.43
N SER A 234 11.92 5.95 1.81
CA SER A 234 11.26 5.19 2.87
C SER A 234 11.41 5.88 4.22
N LEU A 235 12.60 6.41 4.56
CA LEU A 235 12.80 7.18 5.79
C LEU A 235 11.86 8.38 5.86
N CYS A 236 11.76 9.16 4.78
CA CYS A 236 10.86 10.30 4.69
C CYS A 236 9.39 9.88 4.85
N SER A 237 8.98 8.79 4.19
CA SER A 237 7.64 8.21 4.37
C SER A 237 7.37 7.82 5.82
N ASN A 238 8.33 7.21 6.51
CA ASN A 238 8.17 6.82 7.91
C ASN A 238 8.06 8.02 8.86
N ILE A 239 8.79 9.11 8.57
CA ILE A 239 8.64 10.39 9.30
C ILE A 239 7.21 10.94 9.12
N LEU A 240 6.70 10.93 7.89
CA LEU A 240 5.33 11.35 7.62
C LEU A 240 4.32 10.48 8.36
N ILE A 241 4.48 9.15 8.35
CA ILE A 241 3.59 8.23 9.07
C ILE A 241 3.52 8.60 10.57
N ILE A 242 4.67 8.77 11.21
CA ILE A 242 4.77 9.09 12.64
C ILE A 242 4.07 10.42 12.96
N ALA A 243 4.17 11.41 12.07
CA ALA A 243 3.61 12.73 12.28
C ALA A 243 2.13 12.86 11.88
N SER A 244 1.66 12.16 10.85
CA SER A 244 0.30 12.33 10.29
C SER A 244 -0.75 11.38 10.86
N PHE A 245 -0.40 10.10 11.11
CA PHE A 245 -1.38 9.10 11.56
C PHE A 245 -2.01 9.39 12.93
N PRO A 246 -1.30 9.97 13.92
CA PRO A 246 -1.95 10.36 15.18
C PRO A 246 -3.15 11.29 14.96
N VAL A 247 -3.11 12.17 13.94
CA VAL A 247 -4.23 13.04 13.60
C VAL A 247 -5.44 12.24 13.12
N LEU A 248 -5.24 11.23 12.27
CA LEU A 248 -6.31 10.31 11.86
C LEU A 248 -6.88 9.59 13.09
N THR A 249 -6.02 9.00 13.93
CA THR A 249 -6.43 8.25 15.13
C THR A 249 -7.33 9.07 16.06
N ILE A 250 -6.98 10.34 16.29
CA ILE A 250 -7.75 11.25 17.14
C ILE A 250 -9.04 11.70 16.44
N THR A 251 -9.00 11.98 15.13
CA THR A 251 -10.19 12.38 14.36
C THR A 251 -11.24 11.27 14.34
N LEU A 252 -10.81 10.02 14.15
CA LEU A 252 -11.68 8.84 14.23
C LEU A 252 -12.21 8.61 15.64
N LEU A 253 -11.39 8.82 16.68
CA LEU A 253 -11.83 8.76 18.07
C LEU A 253 -12.92 9.80 18.35
N MET A 254 -12.72 11.06 17.97
CA MET A 254 -13.71 12.13 18.13
C MET A 254 -15.03 11.78 17.43
N LEU A 255 -14.96 11.29 16.18
CA LEU A 255 -16.16 10.84 15.45
C LEU A 255 -16.85 9.64 16.13
N THR A 256 -16.07 8.74 16.73
CA THR A 256 -16.61 7.62 17.52
C THR A 256 -17.34 8.14 18.75
N LEU A 257 -16.77 9.11 19.47
CA LEU A 257 -17.40 9.72 20.65
C LEU A 257 -18.71 10.41 20.28
N ASP A 258 -18.75 11.15 19.16
CA ASP A 258 -19.99 11.75 18.65
C ASP A 258 -21.07 10.70 18.35
N ARG A 259 -20.68 9.53 17.82
CA ARG A 259 -21.64 8.47 17.47
C ARG A 259 -22.09 7.60 18.65
N TYR A 260 -21.22 7.37 19.63
CA TYR A 260 -21.45 6.38 20.69
C TYR A 260 -21.79 7.00 22.05
N LEU A 261 -21.22 8.16 22.38
CA LEU A 261 -21.32 8.76 23.71
C LEU A 261 -21.98 10.15 23.69
N ASP A 262 -22.61 10.52 22.58
CA ASP A 262 -23.33 11.79 22.40
C ASP A 262 -22.45 13.03 22.63
N PHE A 263 -21.19 12.95 22.20
CA PHE A 263 -20.31 14.11 22.14
C PHE A 263 -20.72 15.02 20.96
N HIS A 264 -20.27 16.27 21.01
CA HIS A 264 -20.65 17.30 20.05
C HIS A 264 -19.41 17.93 19.39
N PHE A 265 -18.46 17.11 18.91
CA PHE A 265 -17.28 17.62 18.20
C PHE A 265 -17.65 18.14 16.79
N PHE A 266 -18.39 17.33 16.03
CA PHE A 266 -18.72 17.56 14.62
C PHE A 266 -20.22 17.52 14.34
N THR A 267 -21.04 17.71 15.37
CA THR A 267 -22.50 17.83 15.25
C THR A 267 -22.91 19.21 14.72
N ASN A 268 -24.14 19.30 14.20
CA ASN A 268 -24.74 20.57 13.76
C ASN A 268 -25.23 21.43 14.94
N ASP A 269 -25.58 20.78 16.05
CA ASP A 269 -26.16 21.41 17.22
C ASP A 269 -25.18 21.38 18.40
N MET A 270 -25.53 22.05 19.49
CA MET A 270 -24.81 22.05 20.76
C MET A 270 -23.35 22.54 20.66
N GLY A 271 -23.04 23.38 19.67
CA GLY A 271 -21.74 24.02 19.49
C GLY A 271 -20.70 23.22 18.69
N GLY A 272 -21.08 22.06 18.12
CA GLY A 272 -20.20 21.27 17.25
C GLY A 272 -19.84 21.99 15.94
N ASN A 273 -18.71 21.59 15.32
CA ASN A 273 -18.23 22.19 14.08
C ASN A 273 -17.79 21.13 13.06
N ILE A 274 -18.63 20.90 12.05
CA ILE A 274 -18.35 19.99 10.93
C ILE A 274 -17.08 20.36 10.17
N MET A 275 -16.83 21.65 9.94
CA MET A 275 -15.67 22.11 9.16
C MET A 275 -14.35 21.72 9.85
N MET A 276 -14.34 21.59 11.18
CA MET A 276 -13.18 21.11 11.92
C MET A 276 -12.82 19.67 11.52
N TYR A 277 -13.79 18.79 11.29
CA TYR A 277 -13.53 17.43 10.80
C TYR A 277 -12.80 17.47 9.45
N VAL A 278 -13.32 18.25 8.51
CA VAL A 278 -12.74 18.37 7.16
C VAL A 278 -11.30 18.90 7.23
N ASN A 279 -11.04 19.86 8.12
CA ASN A 279 -9.69 20.34 8.36
C ASN A 279 -8.77 19.24 8.92
N LEU A 280 -9.16 18.58 10.02
CA LEU A 280 -8.35 17.56 10.69
C LEU A 280 -8.07 16.35 9.80
N ILE A 281 -9.10 15.84 9.10
CA ILE A 281 -8.93 14.66 8.25
C ILE A 281 -7.97 14.95 7.09
N TRP A 282 -7.91 16.18 6.57
CA TRP A 282 -6.98 16.53 5.50
C TRP A 282 -5.57 16.87 5.99
N ILE A 283 -5.41 17.33 7.23
CA ILE A 283 -4.08 17.42 7.88
C ILE A 283 -3.39 16.04 7.85
N TRP A 284 -4.15 14.95 7.98
CA TRP A 284 -3.64 13.60 7.73
C TRP A 284 -3.64 13.24 6.23
N GLY A 285 -4.76 13.47 5.54
CA GLY A 285 -5.03 12.91 4.22
C GLY A 285 -4.10 13.39 3.10
N HIS A 286 -3.60 14.63 3.17
CA HIS A 286 -2.62 15.09 2.18
C HIS A 286 -1.21 14.52 2.41
N PRO A 287 -0.65 14.51 3.64
CA PRO A 287 0.55 13.73 3.92
C PRO A 287 0.46 12.25 3.52
N GLU A 288 -0.70 11.62 3.69
CA GLU A 288 -0.92 10.22 3.29
C GLU A 288 -0.61 9.96 1.82
N VAL A 289 -1.02 10.84 0.90
CA VAL A 289 -0.72 10.62 -0.52
C VAL A 289 0.79 10.68 -0.81
N TYR A 290 1.57 11.40 0.00
CA TYR A 290 3.03 11.39 -0.10
C TYR A 290 3.67 10.18 0.57
N ILE A 291 3.10 9.67 1.66
CA ILE A 291 3.48 8.37 2.24
C ILE A 291 3.39 7.28 1.17
N LEU A 292 2.37 7.36 0.30
CA LEU A 292 2.23 6.43 -0.81
C LEU A 292 3.27 6.63 -1.92
N ILE A 293 3.47 7.86 -2.40
CA ILE A 293 4.29 8.08 -3.60
C ILE A 293 5.80 8.07 -3.32
N LEU A 294 6.25 8.47 -2.11
CA LEU A 294 7.66 8.64 -1.83
C LEU A 294 8.45 7.32 -1.96
N PRO A 295 8.08 6.21 -1.30
CA PRO A 295 8.81 4.95 -1.45
C PRO A 295 8.82 4.45 -2.89
N ILE A 296 7.74 4.68 -3.63
CA ILE A 296 7.61 4.32 -5.04
C ILE A 296 8.59 5.11 -5.93
N PHE A 297 8.79 6.41 -5.67
CA PHE A 297 9.88 7.17 -6.30
C PHE A 297 11.26 6.58 -6.01
N GLY A 298 11.43 5.99 -4.83
CA GLY A 298 12.58 5.18 -4.49
C GLY A 298 12.74 3.96 -5.39
N ILE A 299 11.67 3.18 -5.58
CA ILE A 299 11.66 2.01 -6.47
C ILE A 299 12.06 2.42 -7.90
N PHE A 300 11.44 3.46 -8.46
CA PHE A 300 11.78 3.94 -9.80
C PHE A 300 13.24 4.39 -9.88
N SER A 301 13.78 5.02 -8.84
CA SER A 301 15.19 5.42 -8.80
C SER A 301 16.14 4.22 -8.91
N GLU A 302 15.87 3.14 -8.18
CA GLU A 302 16.67 1.91 -8.23
C GLU A 302 16.53 1.20 -9.58
N VAL A 303 15.30 1.12 -10.11
CA VAL A 303 15.00 0.51 -11.41
C VAL A 303 15.71 1.24 -12.55
N VAL A 304 15.59 2.58 -12.60
CA VAL A 304 16.21 3.40 -13.65
C VAL A 304 17.73 3.26 -13.62
N ALA A 305 18.35 3.29 -12.45
CA ALA A 305 19.80 3.14 -12.32
C ALA A 305 20.28 1.75 -12.77
N THR A 306 19.56 0.69 -12.38
CA THR A 306 19.91 -0.69 -12.74
C THR A 306 19.77 -0.95 -14.24
N PHE A 307 18.63 -0.63 -14.85
CA PHE A 307 18.39 -0.95 -16.27
C PHE A 307 18.99 0.05 -17.25
N SER A 308 19.39 1.25 -16.80
CA SER A 308 20.20 2.18 -17.60
C SER A 308 21.71 1.92 -17.47
N ARG A 309 22.12 1.03 -16.55
CA ARG A 309 23.52 0.69 -16.24
C ARG A 309 24.40 1.90 -15.93
N LYS A 310 23.84 2.88 -15.23
CA LYS A 310 24.48 4.15 -14.90
C LYS A 310 24.26 4.47 -13.43
N TYR A 311 25.16 5.26 -12.85
CA TYR A 311 24.88 5.92 -11.58
C TYR A 311 23.66 6.82 -11.71
N LEU A 312 22.84 6.86 -10.66
CA LEU A 312 21.72 7.78 -10.57
C LEU A 312 22.21 9.22 -10.65
N PHE A 313 21.71 9.96 -11.63
CA PHE A 313 22.01 11.37 -11.83
C PHE A 313 21.36 12.21 -10.72
N GLY A 314 22.08 13.21 -10.21
CA GLY A 314 21.53 14.13 -9.22
C GLY A 314 21.14 13.49 -7.88
N TYR A 315 21.91 12.54 -7.36
CA TYR A 315 21.59 11.89 -6.08
C TYR A 315 21.32 12.88 -4.93
N ASN A 316 22.20 13.86 -4.71
CA ASN A 316 22.00 14.87 -3.66
C ASN A 316 20.72 15.68 -3.90
N SER A 317 20.45 16.08 -5.15
CA SER A 317 19.21 16.79 -5.49
C SER A 317 17.96 15.94 -5.27
N LEU A 318 18.01 14.62 -5.53
CA LEU A 318 16.90 13.71 -5.25
C LEU A 318 16.63 13.58 -3.75
N VAL A 319 17.68 13.49 -2.93
CA VAL A 319 17.56 13.44 -1.47
C VAL A 319 16.96 14.74 -0.94
N TRP A 320 17.51 15.89 -1.32
CA TRP A 320 16.98 17.20 -0.90
C TRP A 320 15.55 17.43 -1.37
N ALA A 321 15.22 17.08 -2.62
CA ALA A 321 13.85 17.14 -3.12
C ALA A 321 12.89 16.27 -2.28
N THR A 322 13.34 15.09 -1.85
CA THR A 322 12.55 14.22 -0.96
C THR A 322 12.32 14.87 0.39
N ILE A 323 13.35 15.45 1.01
CA ILE A 323 13.25 16.16 2.29
C ILE A 323 12.31 17.37 2.17
N SER A 324 12.42 18.14 1.09
CA SER A 324 11.52 19.26 0.82
C SER A 324 10.06 18.81 0.75
N ILE A 325 9.76 17.71 0.04
CA ILE A 325 8.39 17.17 -0.02
C ILE A 325 7.89 16.80 1.39
N THR A 326 8.72 16.15 2.21
CA THR A 326 8.36 15.76 3.59
C THR A 326 7.97 16.95 4.46
N ILE A 327 8.65 18.09 4.31
CA ILE A 327 8.33 19.30 5.09
C ILE A 327 7.09 19.97 4.52
N LEU A 328 7.06 20.17 3.20
CA LEU A 328 6.00 20.91 2.52
C LEU A 328 4.64 20.18 2.58
N SER A 329 4.63 18.84 2.69
CA SER A 329 3.39 18.06 2.78
C SER A 329 2.49 18.45 3.96
N PHE A 330 3.06 19.07 5.00
CA PHE A 330 2.34 19.55 6.17
C PHE A 330 1.86 21.00 6.06
N ILE A 331 1.98 21.67 4.92
CA ILE A 331 1.54 23.08 4.75
C ILE A 331 0.72 23.30 3.47
N VAL A 332 0.01 22.26 3.01
CA VAL A 332 -0.77 22.29 1.76
C VAL A 332 -2.17 21.71 1.88
N TRP A 333 -2.54 21.09 3.01
CA TRP A 333 -3.75 20.27 3.12
C TRP A 333 -5.07 21.01 2.82
N LEU A 334 -5.13 22.34 3.01
CA LEU A 334 -6.33 23.15 2.79
C LEU A 334 -6.80 23.16 1.33
N HIS A 335 -5.93 22.86 0.36
CA HIS A 335 -6.35 22.83 -1.05
C HIS A 335 -7.44 21.80 -1.35
N HIS A 336 -7.68 20.86 -0.45
CA HIS A 336 -8.76 19.88 -0.62
C HIS A 336 -10.15 20.43 -0.29
N PHE A 337 -10.23 21.66 0.23
CA PHE A 337 -11.49 22.28 0.61
C PHE A 337 -11.47 23.80 0.40
N PHE A 338 -10.84 24.27 -0.70
CA PHE A 338 -10.89 25.69 -1.09
C PHE A 338 -12.32 26.24 -1.16
N THR A 339 -13.28 25.39 -1.56
CA THR A 339 -14.71 25.72 -1.66
C THR A 339 -15.46 25.79 -0.33
N MET A 340 -14.78 25.64 0.82
CA MET A 340 -15.42 25.69 2.16
C MET A 340 -15.52 27.12 2.72
N GLY A 341 -15.14 28.13 1.95
CA GLY A 341 -15.38 29.55 2.30
C GLY A 341 -14.30 30.19 3.16
N ALA A 342 -13.07 29.65 3.18
CA ALA A 342 -11.94 30.31 3.81
C ALA A 342 -11.59 31.64 3.12
N ASP A 343 -10.95 32.55 3.86
CA ASP A 343 -10.51 33.85 3.35
C ASP A 343 -9.62 33.71 2.10
N SER A 344 -9.70 34.71 1.22
CA SER A 344 -8.92 34.75 -0.03
C SER A 344 -7.42 34.65 0.21
N ASN A 345 -6.90 35.26 1.28
CA ASN A 345 -5.50 35.19 1.67
C ASN A 345 -5.08 33.77 2.06
N VAL A 346 -5.94 33.04 2.76
CA VAL A 346 -5.69 31.64 3.16
C VAL A 346 -5.67 30.75 1.93
N ASN A 347 -6.68 30.87 1.05
CA ASN A 347 -6.73 30.11 -0.20
C ASN A 347 -5.50 30.40 -1.09
N SER A 348 -5.08 31.66 -1.19
CA SER A 348 -3.91 32.06 -1.97
C SER A 348 -2.61 31.46 -1.39
N PHE A 349 -2.43 31.52 -0.06
CA PHE A 349 -1.27 30.91 0.59
C PHE A 349 -1.16 29.42 0.30
N PHE A 350 -2.23 28.66 0.57
CA PHE A 350 -2.23 27.22 0.37
C PHE A 350 -2.14 26.83 -1.11
N GLY A 351 -2.73 27.61 -2.02
CA GLY A 351 -2.56 27.43 -3.47
C GLY A 351 -1.10 27.59 -3.90
N ILE A 352 -0.44 28.68 -3.47
CA ILE A 352 0.98 28.93 -3.77
C ILE A 352 1.86 27.82 -3.21
N MET A 353 1.67 27.44 -1.93
CA MET A 353 2.45 26.38 -1.32
C MET A 353 2.29 25.03 -2.02
N THR A 354 1.08 24.74 -2.51
CA THR A 354 0.81 23.52 -3.29
C THR A 354 1.53 23.54 -4.63
N MET A 355 1.56 24.68 -5.32
CA MET A 355 2.34 24.83 -6.56
C MET A 355 3.85 24.70 -6.33
N ILE A 356 4.37 25.18 -5.19
CA ILE A 356 5.79 25.06 -4.84
C ILE A 356 6.21 23.58 -4.70
N ILE A 357 5.34 22.69 -4.19
CA ILE A 357 5.65 21.25 -4.08
C ILE A 357 5.89 20.60 -5.46
N ALA A 358 5.35 21.14 -6.53
CA ALA A 358 5.58 20.61 -7.87
C ALA A 358 7.07 20.67 -8.27
N ILE A 359 7.84 21.65 -7.75
CA ILE A 359 9.24 21.86 -8.11
C ILE A 359 10.13 20.67 -7.67
N PRO A 360 10.16 20.25 -6.38
CA PRO A 360 10.89 19.05 -5.96
C PRO A 360 10.54 17.81 -6.79
N THR A 361 9.25 17.62 -7.11
CA THR A 361 8.79 16.46 -7.88
C THR A 361 9.29 16.51 -9.32
N GLY A 362 9.23 17.69 -9.96
CA GLY A 362 9.78 17.92 -11.29
C GLY A 362 11.28 17.63 -11.36
N VAL A 363 12.05 18.08 -10.36
CA VAL A 363 13.50 17.76 -10.26
C VAL A 363 13.74 16.25 -10.26
N LYS A 364 12.89 15.46 -9.60
CA LYS A 364 13.01 14.00 -9.63
C LYS A 364 12.80 13.42 -11.03
N ILE A 365 11.77 13.86 -11.73
CA ILE A 365 11.45 13.41 -13.09
C ILE A 365 12.63 13.66 -14.03
N PHE A 366 13.20 14.87 -14.00
CA PHE A 366 14.37 15.20 -14.82
C PHE A 366 15.60 14.39 -14.44
N ASN A 367 15.84 14.15 -13.14
CA ASN A 367 16.96 13.31 -12.71
C ASN A 367 16.85 11.86 -13.22
N TRP A 368 15.65 11.28 -13.26
CA TRP A 368 15.44 9.96 -13.88
C TRP A 368 15.70 9.99 -15.39
N LEU A 369 15.18 11.00 -16.09
CA LEU A 369 15.45 11.17 -17.53
C LEU A 369 16.95 11.32 -17.82
N PHE A 370 17.68 12.11 -17.04
CA PHE A 370 19.14 12.26 -17.19
C PHE A 370 19.95 11.04 -16.74
N THR A 371 19.37 10.18 -15.90
CA THR A 371 19.95 8.86 -15.59
C THR A 371 19.81 7.92 -16.78
N MET A 372 18.67 7.94 -17.48
CA MET A 372 18.48 7.20 -18.73
C MET A 372 19.34 7.74 -19.88
N TYR A 373 19.51 9.07 -19.94
CA TYR A 373 20.33 9.74 -20.95
C TYR A 373 21.79 9.24 -20.94
N LYS A 374 22.28 8.86 -22.13
CA LYS A 374 23.60 8.22 -22.33
C LYS A 374 23.81 6.91 -21.54
N GLY A 375 22.73 6.30 -21.03
CA GLY A 375 22.76 4.95 -20.47
C GLY A 375 22.61 3.87 -21.54
N LYS A 376 22.80 2.60 -21.15
CA LYS A 376 22.48 1.43 -21.99
C LYS A 376 21.17 0.82 -21.50
N ILE A 377 20.06 1.38 -21.97
CA ILE A 377 18.71 1.03 -21.49
C ILE A 377 18.33 -0.36 -21.98
N LYS A 378 18.08 -1.28 -21.04
CA LYS A 378 17.46 -2.57 -21.35
C LYS A 378 15.95 -2.45 -21.19
N ILE A 379 15.20 -2.54 -22.29
CA ILE A 379 13.74 -2.51 -22.29
C ILE A 379 13.22 -3.92 -21.94
N ASN A 380 12.72 -4.07 -20.71
CA ASN A 380 11.99 -5.23 -20.22
C ASN A 380 10.68 -4.76 -19.56
N SER A 381 9.85 -5.68 -19.06
CA SER A 381 8.59 -5.33 -18.39
C SER A 381 8.78 -4.29 -17.25
N ILE A 382 9.82 -4.44 -16.44
CA ILE A 382 10.13 -3.55 -15.30
C ILE A 382 10.42 -2.11 -15.79
N MET A 383 11.23 -1.96 -16.84
CA MET A 383 11.56 -0.65 -17.40
C MET A 383 10.35 -0.02 -18.11
N LEU A 384 9.47 -0.83 -18.73
CA LEU A 384 8.24 -0.33 -19.34
C LEU A 384 7.30 0.31 -18.31
N TRP A 385 7.10 -0.32 -17.15
CA TRP A 385 6.33 0.28 -16.04
C TRP A 385 6.90 1.65 -15.63
N THR A 386 8.22 1.79 -15.63
CA THR A 386 8.89 3.05 -15.28
C THR A 386 8.72 4.13 -16.34
N ILE A 387 8.79 3.77 -17.62
CA ILE A 387 8.53 4.70 -18.73
C ILE A 387 7.05 5.11 -18.73
N GLY A 388 6.14 4.15 -18.53
CA GLY A 388 4.70 4.42 -18.39
C GLY A 388 4.41 5.37 -17.23
N PHE A 389 5.09 5.19 -16.10
CA PHE A 389 5.06 6.12 -14.96
C PHE A 389 5.47 7.53 -15.37
N LEU A 390 6.64 7.72 -15.99
CA LEU A 390 7.13 9.05 -16.35
C LEU A 390 6.12 9.82 -17.23
N ILE A 391 5.44 9.13 -18.15
CA ILE A 391 4.42 9.72 -19.03
C ILE A 391 3.14 10.03 -18.25
N THR A 392 2.55 9.01 -17.61
CA THR A 392 1.25 9.13 -16.93
C THR A 392 1.32 10.11 -15.76
N PHE A 393 2.35 10.00 -14.93
CA PHE A 393 2.52 10.84 -13.75
C PHE A 393 2.79 12.30 -14.12
N SER A 394 3.46 12.59 -15.23
CA SER A 394 3.64 13.96 -15.72
C SER A 394 2.31 14.60 -16.11
N ILE A 395 1.45 13.87 -16.82
CA ILE A 395 0.09 14.33 -17.19
C ILE A 395 -0.76 14.54 -15.93
N GLY A 396 -0.72 13.59 -15.01
CA GLY A 396 -1.43 13.68 -13.73
C GLY A 396 -0.96 14.87 -12.91
N GLY A 397 0.36 15.05 -12.75
CA GLY A 397 0.96 16.15 -12.01
C GLY A 397 0.60 17.52 -12.61
N MET A 398 0.60 17.65 -13.94
CA MET A 398 0.17 18.88 -14.61
C MET A 398 -1.29 19.24 -14.27
N ALA A 399 -2.20 18.27 -14.29
CA ALA A 399 -3.59 18.49 -13.89
C ALA A 399 -3.72 18.85 -12.39
N GLY A 400 -2.84 18.33 -11.53
CA GLY A 400 -2.81 18.65 -10.10
C GLY A 400 -2.35 20.08 -9.83
N VAL A 401 -1.33 20.55 -10.55
CA VAL A 401 -0.89 21.95 -10.47
C VAL A 401 -2.01 22.90 -10.92
N LEU A 402 -2.81 22.51 -11.91
CA LEU A 402 -3.97 23.28 -12.34
C LEU A 402 -5.05 23.34 -11.24
N LEU A 403 -5.33 22.23 -10.54
CA LEU A 403 -6.25 22.20 -9.41
C LEU A 403 -5.71 22.90 -8.14
N ALA A 404 -4.40 23.11 -8.05
CA ALA A 404 -3.81 23.89 -6.95
C ALA A 404 -4.18 25.38 -7.03
N ASN A 405 -4.68 25.86 -8.17
CA ASN A 405 -5.19 27.22 -8.31
C ASN A 405 -6.63 27.31 -7.79
N PRO A 406 -6.90 28.04 -6.68
CA PRO A 406 -8.24 28.11 -6.08
C PRO A 406 -9.33 28.59 -7.05
N SER A 407 -9.01 29.53 -7.94
CA SER A 407 -9.98 30.06 -8.91
C SER A 407 -10.43 29.02 -9.92
N ILE A 408 -9.56 28.06 -10.24
CA ILE A 408 -9.89 26.95 -11.13
C ILE A 408 -10.56 25.82 -10.32
N ASP A 409 -10.07 25.55 -9.11
CA ASP A 409 -10.68 24.54 -8.24
C ASP A 409 -12.14 24.86 -7.95
N PHE A 410 -12.53 26.12 -7.77
CA PHE A 410 -13.95 26.48 -7.59
C PHE A 410 -14.89 25.94 -8.68
N LEU A 411 -14.40 25.74 -9.90
CA LEU A 411 -15.17 25.15 -11.00
C LEU A 411 -15.01 23.62 -11.08
N LEU A 412 -13.81 23.11 -10.80
CA LEU A 412 -13.46 21.69 -10.99
C LEU A 412 -13.61 20.85 -9.73
N HIS A 413 -13.82 21.47 -8.57
CA HIS A 413 -13.94 20.83 -7.27
C HIS A 413 -15.06 19.79 -7.31
N ASN A 414 -14.74 18.56 -6.88
CA ASN A 414 -15.65 17.40 -6.93
C ASN A 414 -16.24 17.03 -8.31
N SER A 415 -15.77 17.63 -9.40
CA SER A 415 -16.05 17.15 -10.76
C SER A 415 -15.30 15.83 -11.05
N LEU A 416 -15.61 15.19 -12.17
CA LEU A 416 -14.82 14.05 -12.65
C LEU A 416 -13.38 14.41 -13.03
N PHE A 417 -13.04 15.70 -13.17
CA PHE A 417 -11.67 16.15 -13.40
C PHE A 417 -10.77 15.83 -12.20
N LEU A 418 -11.28 16.06 -10.97
CA LEU A 418 -10.59 15.70 -9.73
C LEU A 418 -10.34 14.19 -9.66
N VAL A 419 -11.36 13.39 -10.00
CA VAL A 419 -11.26 11.93 -10.03
C VAL A 419 -10.21 11.48 -11.06
N ALA A 420 -10.23 12.07 -12.27
CA ALA A 420 -9.28 11.77 -13.33
C ALA A 420 -7.84 12.10 -12.92
N HIS A 421 -7.61 13.30 -12.36
CA HIS A 421 -6.32 13.72 -11.84
C HIS A 421 -5.76 12.74 -10.80
N PHE A 422 -6.54 12.47 -9.75
CA PHE A 422 -6.08 11.63 -8.65
C PHE A 422 -5.80 10.19 -9.10
N HIS A 423 -6.65 9.62 -9.96
CA HIS A 423 -6.39 8.28 -10.50
C HIS A 423 -5.18 8.26 -11.43
N THR A 424 -4.90 9.35 -12.15
CA THR A 424 -3.72 9.43 -13.01
C THR A 424 -2.43 9.39 -12.19
N VAL A 425 -2.38 10.10 -11.06
CA VAL A 425 -1.19 10.08 -10.19
C VAL A 425 -1.08 8.81 -9.34
N ILE A 426 -2.19 8.24 -8.87
CA ILE A 426 -2.16 7.00 -8.07
C ILE A 426 -1.93 5.76 -8.93
N ILE A 427 -2.63 5.60 -10.05
CA ILE A 427 -2.42 4.43 -10.91
C ILE A 427 -1.07 4.54 -11.61
N GLY A 428 -0.81 5.67 -12.28
CA GLY A 428 0.44 5.90 -13.02
C GLY A 428 1.67 6.02 -12.13
N GLY A 429 1.52 6.60 -10.93
CA GLY A 429 2.58 6.70 -9.93
C GLY A 429 2.71 5.44 -9.09
N VAL A 430 1.73 5.22 -8.20
CA VAL A 430 1.80 4.20 -7.15
C VAL A 430 1.64 2.79 -7.72
N VAL A 431 0.53 2.49 -8.41
CA VAL A 431 0.23 1.11 -8.85
C VAL A 431 1.26 0.61 -9.86
N PHE A 432 1.64 1.43 -10.85
CA PHE A 432 2.68 1.06 -11.82
C PHE A 432 4.03 0.85 -11.13
N GLY A 433 4.36 1.68 -10.13
CA GLY A 433 5.57 1.50 -9.33
C GLY A 433 5.54 0.25 -8.46
N CYS A 434 4.38 -0.11 -7.91
CA CYS A 434 4.18 -1.38 -7.21
C CYS A 434 4.40 -2.56 -8.15
N PHE A 435 3.91 -2.52 -9.39
CA PHE A 435 4.18 -3.58 -10.37
C PHE A 435 5.64 -3.59 -10.85
N ALA A 436 6.29 -2.44 -10.97
CA ALA A 436 7.72 -2.37 -11.23
C ALA A 436 8.53 -3.02 -10.11
N GLY A 437 8.27 -2.65 -8.85
CA GLY A 437 8.92 -3.20 -7.67
C GLY A 437 8.63 -4.69 -7.48
N PHE A 438 7.38 -5.10 -7.71
CA PHE A 438 6.96 -6.51 -7.69
C PHE A 438 7.81 -7.32 -8.67
N ASN A 439 7.85 -6.94 -9.95
CA ASN A 439 8.63 -7.64 -10.97
C ASN A 439 10.15 -7.57 -10.71
N TYR A 440 10.65 -6.45 -10.18
CA TYR A 440 12.06 -6.22 -9.90
C TYR A 440 12.58 -7.12 -8.77
N TRP A 441 11.88 -7.17 -7.63
CA TRP A 441 12.31 -7.93 -6.45
C TRP A 441 11.70 -9.33 -6.34
N PHE A 442 10.81 -9.73 -7.24
CA PHE A 442 10.25 -11.09 -7.26
C PHE A 442 11.31 -12.21 -7.19
N PRO A 443 12.42 -12.17 -7.96
CA PRO A 443 13.44 -13.21 -7.88
C PRO A 443 14.13 -13.24 -6.53
N LYS A 444 14.29 -12.08 -5.87
CA LYS A 444 14.87 -12.01 -4.53
C LYS A 444 13.96 -12.66 -3.50
N ALA A 445 12.65 -12.55 -3.63
CA ALA A 445 11.69 -13.17 -2.71
C ALA A 445 11.55 -14.68 -2.91
N LEU A 446 11.47 -15.15 -4.16
CA LEU A 446 11.08 -16.53 -4.47
C LEU A 446 12.15 -17.37 -5.20
N GLY A 447 13.29 -16.78 -5.56
CA GLY A 447 14.41 -17.47 -6.18
C GLY A 447 14.31 -17.70 -7.70
N PHE A 448 13.27 -17.16 -8.37
CA PHE A 448 13.11 -17.26 -9.82
C PHE A 448 12.48 -16.00 -10.42
N LYS A 449 12.73 -15.73 -11.70
CA LYS A 449 12.21 -14.56 -12.41
C LYS A 449 10.79 -14.80 -12.92
N LEU A 450 10.03 -13.72 -13.04
CA LEU A 450 8.75 -13.73 -13.75
C LEU A 450 8.95 -13.78 -15.27
N ASN A 451 7.97 -14.34 -15.96
CA ASN A 451 7.93 -14.35 -17.42
C ASN A 451 7.79 -12.92 -17.96
N ASP A 452 8.78 -12.47 -18.72
CA ASP A 452 8.85 -11.08 -19.19
C ASP A 452 7.80 -10.78 -20.27
N ASN A 453 7.55 -11.71 -21.20
CA ASN A 453 6.59 -11.51 -22.29
C ASN A 453 5.16 -11.27 -21.78
N LEU A 454 4.71 -12.08 -20.81
CA LEU A 454 3.40 -11.90 -20.18
C LEU A 454 3.34 -10.58 -19.37
N GLY A 455 4.46 -10.18 -18.74
CA GLY A 455 4.57 -8.89 -18.07
C GLY A 455 4.47 -7.71 -19.03
N ILE A 456 5.04 -7.82 -20.24
CA ILE A 456 4.93 -6.80 -21.30
C ILE A 456 3.48 -6.68 -21.79
N PHE A 457 2.78 -7.81 -22.00
CA PHE A 457 1.36 -7.78 -22.36
C PHE A 457 0.52 -7.13 -21.26
N SER A 458 0.72 -7.53 -20.00
CA SER A 458 0.07 -6.91 -18.84
C SER A 458 0.26 -5.39 -18.84
N PHE A 459 1.50 -4.92 -18.99
CA PHE A 459 1.82 -3.50 -19.08
C PHE A 459 1.03 -2.77 -20.16
N TRP A 460 1.01 -3.29 -21.40
CA TRP A 460 0.34 -2.62 -22.52
C TRP A 460 -1.16 -2.52 -22.32
N PHE A 461 -1.81 -3.59 -21.84
CA PHE A 461 -3.23 -3.55 -21.52
C PHE A 461 -3.53 -2.59 -20.36
N TRP A 462 -2.67 -2.54 -19.35
CA TRP A 462 -2.81 -1.58 -18.24
C TRP A 462 -2.69 -0.13 -18.70
N ILE A 463 -1.65 0.23 -19.47
CA ILE A 463 -1.44 1.62 -19.86
C ILE A 463 -2.48 2.09 -20.88
N VAL A 464 -2.81 1.28 -21.89
CA VAL A 464 -3.84 1.60 -22.89
C VAL A 464 -5.22 1.65 -22.22
N GLY A 465 -5.51 0.67 -21.37
CA GLY A 465 -6.75 0.62 -20.60
C GLY A 465 -6.89 1.82 -19.66
N PHE A 466 -5.81 2.23 -18.99
CA PHE A 466 -5.79 3.41 -18.14
C PHE A 466 -6.12 4.70 -18.91
N PHE A 467 -5.44 4.97 -20.02
CA PHE A 467 -5.70 6.18 -20.81
C PHE A 467 -7.13 6.19 -21.37
N THR A 468 -7.60 5.05 -21.88
CA THR A 468 -8.98 4.93 -22.38
C THR A 468 -10.04 5.04 -21.27
N ALA A 469 -9.74 4.59 -20.05
CA ALA A 469 -10.65 4.69 -18.91
C ALA A 469 -10.74 6.10 -18.32
N PHE A 470 -9.60 6.80 -18.16
CA PHE A 470 -9.52 8.01 -17.36
C PHE A 470 -9.41 9.31 -18.16
N MET A 471 -8.88 9.30 -19.39
CA MET A 471 -8.86 10.53 -20.22
C MET A 471 -10.26 11.08 -20.52
N PRO A 472 -11.29 10.25 -20.80
CA PRO A 472 -12.66 10.76 -20.98
C PRO A 472 -13.20 11.47 -19.73
N LEU A 473 -12.69 11.14 -18.54
CA LEU A 473 -13.16 11.73 -17.29
C LEU A 473 -12.68 13.17 -17.10
N TYR A 474 -11.51 13.52 -17.63
CA TYR A 474 -11.07 14.93 -17.68
C TYR A 474 -12.07 15.77 -18.48
N ILE A 475 -12.50 15.26 -19.64
CA ILE A 475 -13.49 15.93 -20.50
C ILE A 475 -14.84 16.00 -19.77
N LEU A 476 -15.30 14.89 -19.18
CA LEU A 476 -16.56 14.86 -18.43
C LEU A 476 -16.57 15.86 -17.26
N GLY A 477 -15.44 16.00 -16.55
CA GLY A 477 -15.31 16.98 -15.48
C GLY A 477 -15.47 18.40 -15.99
N LEU A 478 -14.84 18.72 -17.13
CA LEU A 478 -14.98 20.02 -17.79
C LEU A 478 -16.40 20.27 -18.34
N MET A 479 -17.12 19.21 -18.73
CA MET A 479 -18.53 19.27 -19.12
C MET A 479 -19.50 19.42 -17.92
N GLY A 480 -18.99 19.41 -16.69
CA GLY A 480 -19.77 19.59 -15.46
C GLY A 480 -20.30 18.30 -14.82
N MET A 481 -19.86 17.11 -15.25
CA MET A 481 -20.25 15.88 -14.56
C MET A 481 -19.55 15.79 -13.20
N THR A 482 -20.35 15.72 -12.13
CA THR A 482 -19.85 15.58 -10.75
C THR A 482 -19.60 14.13 -10.36
N ARG A 483 -18.78 13.94 -9.32
CA ARG A 483 -18.47 12.61 -8.79
C ARG A 483 -19.68 11.98 -8.09
N ARG A 484 -19.66 10.64 -7.97
CA ARG A 484 -20.60 9.81 -7.19
C ARG A 484 -22.05 9.74 -7.70
N LEU A 485 -22.34 10.30 -8.88
CA LEU A 485 -23.64 10.10 -9.53
C LEU A 485 -23.80 8.64 -9.99
N SER A 486 -24.98 8.07 -9.72
CA SER A 486 -25.29 6.66 -10.00
C SER A 486 -26.61 6.43 -10.75
N GLN A 487 -27.56 7.35 -10.67
CA GLN A 487 -28.91 7.21 -11.26
C GLN A 487 -29.21 8.33 -12.24
N ASN A 488 -30.03 8.04 -13.24
CA ASN A 488 -30.60 9.00 -14.20
C ASN A 488 -29.54 9.96 -14.78
N ILE A 489 -28.37 9.42 -15.12
CA ILE A 489 -27.25 10.23 -15.62
C ILE A 489 -27.62 10.80 -16.99
N GLU A 490 -27.38 12.09 -17.19
CA GLU A 490 -27.71 12.77 -18.44
C GLU A 490 -27.08 12.09 -19.67
N TYR A 491 -27.87 11.90 -20.73
CA TYR A 491 -27.42 11.24 -21.96
C TYR A 491 -26.23 11.93 -22.64
N LYS A 492 -26.04 13.24 -22.42
CA LYS A 492 -24.87 13.98 -22.93
C LYS A 492 -23.53 13.40 -22.46
N PHE A 493 -23.52 12.73 -21.30
CA PHE A 493 -22.33 12.08 -20.72
C PHE A 493 -22.15 10.62 -21.18
N HIS A 494 -23.09 10.05 -21.93
CA HIS A 494 -23.12 8.63 -22.23
C HIS A 494 -21.89 8.14 -23.00
N LYS A 495 -21.56 8.81 -24.11
CA LYS A 495 -20.42 8.43 -24.98
C LYS A 495 -19.10 8.31 -24.20
N PRO A 496 -18.63 9.35 -23.47
CA PRO A 496 -17.38 9.24 -22.71
C PRO A 496 -17.46 8.23 -21.55
N LEU A 497 -18.62 8.01 -20.94
CA LEU A 497 -18.80 6.98 -19.90
C LEU A 497 -18.68 5.55 -20.47
N VAL A 498 -19.20 5.31 -21.67
CA VAL A 498 -19.07 4.02 -22.37
C VAL A 498 -17.60 3.75 -22.73
N ILE A 499 -16.89 4.76 -23.23
CA ILE A 499 -15.45 4.66 -23.50
C ILE A 499 -14.69 4.37 -22.19
N ALA A 500 -15.04 5.04 -21.10
CA ALA A 500 -14.42 4.82 -19.79
C ALA A 500 -14.64 3.37 -19.27
N ALA A 501 -15.85 2.83 -19.46
CA ALA A 501 -16.17 1.45 -19.14
C ALA A 501 -15.40 0.45 -20.02
N PHE A 502 -15.27 0.72 -21.31
CA PHE A 502 -14.46 -0.08 -22.22
C PHE A 502 -12.97 -0.07 -21.81
N GLY A 503 -12.43 1.08 -21.41
CA GLY A 503 -11.07 1.16 -20.88
C GLY A 503 -10.88 0.31 -19.62
N THR A 504 -11.89 0.27 -18.75
CA THR A 504 -11.87 -0.59 -17.56
C THR A 504 -11.85 -2.07 -17.94
N PHE A 505 -12.58 -2.48 -18.98
CA PHE A 505 -12.50 -3.84 -19.53
C PHE A 505 -11.09 -4.19 -20.07
N ILE A 506 -10.42 -3.25 -20.74
CA ILE A 506 -9.03 -3.43 -21.20
C ILE A 506 -8.09 -3.63 -19.99
N ILE A 507 -8.28 -2.88 -18.90
CA ILE A 507 -7.50 -3.08 -17.66
C ILE A 507 -7.75 -4.48 -17.08
N THR A 508 -8.98 -5.01 -17.14
CA THR A 508 -9.28 -6.39 -16.72
C THR A 508 -8.42 -7.40 -17.47
N ILE A 509 -8.25 -7.23 -18.78
CA ILE A 509 -7.36 -8.07 -19.60
C ILE A 509 -5.91 -7.96 -19.10
N GLY A 510 -5.44 -6.76 -18.75
CA GLY A 510 -4.12 -6.54 -18.15
C GLY A 510 -3.93 -7.30 -16.84
N ILE A 511 -4.92 -7.27 -15.94
CA ILE A 511 -4.92 -8.04 -14.69
C ILE A 511 -4.88 -9.55 -14.97
N ILE A 512 -5.64 -10.03 -15.95
CA ILE A 512 -5.61 -11.45 -16.36
C ILE A 512 -4.20 -11.84 -16.83
N PHE A 513 -3.54 -11.00 -17.64
CA PHE A 513 -2.15 -11.24 -18.03
C PHE A 513 -1.18 -11.23 -16.84
N GLN A 514 -1.42 -10.40 -15.82
CA GLN A 514 -0.63 -10.39 -14.59
C GLN A 514 -0.79 -11.70 -13.80
N ILE A 515 -2.01 -12.23 -13.70
CA ILE A 515 -2.30 -13.53 -13.07
C ILE A 515 -1.65 -14.67 -13.88
N LEU A 516 -1.78 -14.65 -15.20
CA LEU A 516 -1.15 -15.63 -16.09
C LEU A 516 0.38 -15.57 -16.01
N GLN A 517 0.96 -14.37 -15.87
CA GLN A 517 2.38 -14.18 -15.65
C GLN A 517 2.83 -14.93 -14.40
N LEU A 518 2.12 -14.75 -13.28
CA LEU A 518 2.42 -15.45 -12.03
C LEU A 518 2.27 -16.96 -12.16
N TYR A 519 1.14 -17.43 -12.68
CA TYR A 519 0.86 -18.84 -12.85
C TYR A 519 1.91 -19.55 -13.73
N ASN A 520 2.20 -18.99 -14.91
CA ASN A 520 3.17 -19.59 -15.84
C ASN A 520 4.59 -19.57 -15.26
N SER A 521 4.96 -18.52 -14.52
CA SER A 521 6.28 -18.42 -13.88
C SER A 521 6.45 -19.44 -12.77
N ILE A 522 5.41 -19.68 -11.96
CA ILE A 522 5.42 -20.72 -10.92
C ILE A 522 5.50 -22.11 -11.54
N LYS A 523 4.72 -22.38 -12.59
CA LYS A 523 4.72 -23.67 -13.31
C LYS A 523 6.07 -23.97 -13.96
N LYS A 524 6.73 -22.96 -14.52
CA LYS A 524 8.03 -23.08 -15.21
C LYS A 524 9.21 -22.59 -14.35
N LYS A 525 9.09 -22.60 -13.02
CA LYS A 525 10.08 -22.01 -12.10
C LYS A 525 11.52 -22.47 -12.34
N ASN A 526 11.71 -23.75 -12.70
CA ASN A 526 13.03 -24.34 -12.95
C ASN A 526 13.78 -23.68 -14.12
N ASN A 527 13.07 -23.08 -15.08
CA ASN A 527 13.67 -22.41 -16.24
C ASN A 527 14.10 -20.97 -15.93
N TYR A 528 13.56 -20.37 -14.87
CA TYR A 528 13.77 -18.96 -14.53
C TYR A 528 14.53 -18.75 -13.22
N VAL A 529 15.14 -19.80 -12.66
CA VAL A 529 15.86 -19.75 -11.38
C VAL A 529 16.97 -18.70 -11.42
N ASP A 530 17.03 -17.86 -10.39
CA ASP A 530 18.19 -17.02 -10.13
C ASP A 530 19.26 -17.84 -9.41
N LYS A 531 20.31 -18.19 -10.15
CA LYS A 531 21.44 -18.97 -9.61
C LYS A 531 22.49 -18.12 -8.91
N THR A 532 22.44 -16.79 -9.11
CA THR A 532 23.52 -15.88 -8.71
C THR A 532 23.19 -15.08 -7.46
N GLY A 533 21.90 -14.77 -7.24
CA GLY A 533 21.48 -13.75 -6.29
C GLY A 533 21.37 -12.35 -6.92
N ASP A 534 21.89 -12.17 -8.14
CA ASP A 534 21.90 -10.91 -8.88
C ASP A 534 21.38 -11.12 -10.32
N PRO A 535 20.06 -11.30 -10.49
CA PRO A 535 19.46 -11.65 -11.78
C PRO A 535 19.46 -10.51 -12.80
N TRP A 536 19.73 -9.27 -12.35
CA TRP A 536 19.62 -8.04 -13.12
C TRP A 536 20.95 -7.32 -13.30
N ASN A 537 22.01 -7.80 -12.65
CA ASN A 537 23.24 -7.03 -12.45
C ASN A 537 22.92 -5.71 -11.72
N GLY A 538 22.29 -5.80 -10.54
CA GLY A 538 21.86 -4.70 -9.69
C GLY A 538 23.02 -4.01 -8.97
N ARG A 539 22.79 -2.83 -8.39
CA ARG A 539 23.87 -1.96 -7.87
C ARG A 539 24.05 -2.00 -6.35
N THR A 540 22.99 -2.37 -5.64
CA THR A 540 22.81 -2.24 -4.19
C THR A 540 22.96 -3.59 -3.45
N LEU A 541 23.04 -3.55 -2.12
CA LEU A 541 23.43 -4.69 -1.27
C LEU A 541 22.46 -5.87 -1.29
N GLU A 542 21.17 -5.67 -1.56
CA GLU A 542 20.21 -6.77 -1.62
C GLU A 542 20.57 -7.80 -2.70
N TRP A 543 21.32 -7.38 -3.72
CA TRP A 543 21.80 -8.24 -4.81
C TRP A 543 23.10 -8.98 -4.46
N SER A 544 23.75 -8.66 -3.33
CA SER A 544 24.97 -9.35 -2.92
C SER A 544 24.69 -10.68 -2.21
N VAL A 545 23.47 -10.89 -1.71
CA VAL A 545 23.02 -12.12 -1.02
C VAL A 545 22.30 -13.09 -1.98
N SER A 546 22.07 -14.32 -1.55
CA SER A 546 21.36 -15.34 -2.35
C SER A 546 19.91 -14.92 -2.66
N SER A 547 19.29 -15.66 -3.57
CA SER A 547 17.87 -15.52 -3.92
C SER A 547 17.20 -16.89 -3.75
N PRO A 548 16.32 -17.10 -2.74
CA PRO A 548 16.01 -16.18 -1.63
C PRO A 548 17.19 -15.98 -0.64
N PRO A 549 17.22 -14.86 0.11
CA PRO A 549 18.20 -14.64 1.18
C PRO A 549 18.04 -15.65 2.33
N PRO A 550 19.11 -15.98 3.06
CA PRO A 550 19.01 -16.77 4.28
C PRO A 550 18.28 -15.99 5.39
N CYS A 551 17.86 -16.67 6.46
CA CYS A 551 17.11 -16.04 7.56
C CYS A 551 17.85 -14.86 8.19
N TYR A 552 19.19 -14.92 8.26
CA TYR A 552 20.06 -13.89 8.84
C TYR A 552 20.51 -12.81 7.86
N ASN A 553 20.06 -12.84 6.60
CA ASN A 553 20.48 -12.00 5.47
C ASN A 553 21.98 -12.07 5.14
N PHE A 554 22.83 -11.50 5.99
CA PHE A 554 24.28 -11.42 5.83
C PHE A 554 24.99 -12.22 6.94
N ALA A 555 25.74 -13.25 6.55
CA ALA A 555 26.59 -14.00 7.48
C ALA A 555 27.62 -13.06 8.13
N ILE A 556 28.22 -12.18 7.32
CA ILE A 556 29.17 -11.15 7.74
C ILE A 556 28.61 -9.81 7.29
N ILE A 557 28.47 -8.89 8.24
CA ILE A 557 27.91 -7.56 7.99
C ILE A 557 28.84 -6.80 7.01
N PRO A 558 28.33 -6.30 5.86
CA PRO A 558 29.16 -5.72 4.80
C PRO A 558 29.69 -4.33 5.19
N ILE A 559 30.98 -4.07 5.06
CA ILE A 559 31.55 -2.73 5.31
C ILE A 559 31.47 -1.90 4.03
N ILE A 560 30.87 -0.71 4.11
CA ILE A 560 30.62 0.15 2.95
C ILE A 560 31.65 1.27 2.85
N TYR A 561 32.24 1.45 1.68
CA TYR A 561 33.16 2.56 1.42
C TYR A 561 32.52 3.64 0.54
N GLU A 562 31.73 3.23 -0.45
CA GLU A 562 31.09 4.12 -1.43
C GLU A 562 29.57 3.95 -1.51
N LYS A 563 28.89 4.80 -2.28
CA LYS A 563 27.42 4.76 -2.40
C LYS A 563 26.91 3.46 -3.06
N ASP A 564 27.48 3.12 -4.23
CA ASP A 564 27.15 1.86 -4.93
C ASP A 564 28.28 0.84 -4.71
N ASP A 565 28.55 0.52 -3.44
CA ASP A 565 29.69 -0.32 -3.04
C ASP A 565 29.65 -1.73 -3.67
N PHE A 566 28.47 -2.33 -3.74
CA PHE A 566 28.29 -3.62 -4.41
C PHE A 566 28.60 -3.54 -5.91
N TRP A 567 28.22 -2.45 -6.59
CA TRP A 567 28.59 -2.25 -7.99
C TRP A 567 30.11 -2.13 -8.18
N ARG A 568 30.79 -1.37 -7.31
CA ARG A 568 32.24 -1.17 -7.40
C ARG A 568 33.03 -2.43 -7.05
N SER A 569 32.58 -3.20 -6.07
CA SER A 569 33.20 -4.50 -5.74
C SER A 569 33.11 -5.51 -6.88
N LYS A 570 32.05 -5.46 -7.71
CA LYS A 570 31.93 -6.24 -8.95
C LYS A 570 32.96 -5.84 -10.02
N ILE A 571 33.21 -4.54 -10.18
CA ILE A 571 34.16 -4.03 -11.18
C ILE A 571 35.61 -4.30 -10.76
N THR A 572 35.93 -4.14 -9.48
CA THR A 572 37.29 -4.28 -8.94
C THR A 572 37.70 -5.74 -8.68
N ASP A 573 36.85 -6.71 -9.05
CA ASP A 573 37.05 -8.16 -8.87
C ASP A 573 37.35 -8.62 -7.42
N ASN A 574 37.14 -7.74 -6.43
CA ASN A 574 37.36 -8.03 -5.01
C ASN A 574 36.40 -9.11 -4.47
N ILE A 575 35.31 -9.42 -5.18
CA ILE A 575 34.37 -10.49 -4.85
C ILE A 575 35.02 -11.89 -4.98
N LYS A 576 36.06 -12.03 -5.82
CA LYS A 576 36.74 -13.33 -6.06
C LYS A 576 37.76 -13.73 -5.01
N LYS A 577 38.13 -12.85 -4.06
CA LYS A 577 39.00 -13.23 -2.96
C LYS A 577 38.20 -14.05 -1.95
N ILE A 578 38.19 -15.37 -2.15
CA ILE A 578 37.75 -16.38 -1.18
C ILE A 578 38.62 -16.22 0.07
N LYS A 579 38.24 -15.28 0.94
CA LYS A 579 38.80 -15.24 2.29
C LYS A 579 38.17 -16.42 3.01
N ARG A 580 38.99 -17.26 3.62
CA ARG A 580 38.54 -18.23 4.62
C ARG A 580 37.94 -17.43 5.78
N PHE A 581 36.65 -17.15 5.70
CA PHE A 581 35.98 -16.40 6.73
C PHE A 581 35.72 -17.31 7.93
N PHE A 582 36.11 -16.84 9.11
CA PHE A 582 35.67 -17.42 10.37
C PHE A 582 34.25 -16.90 10.66
N TYR A 583 33.24 -17.74 10.39
CA TYR A 583 31.86 -17.42 10.72
C TYR A 583 31.65 -17.45 12.23
N LYS A 584 31.05 -16.39 12.77
CA LYS A 584 30.61 -16.31 14.17
C LYS A 584 29.16 -16.78 14.27
N ARG A 585 28.76 -17.27 15.45
CA ARG A 585 27.34 -17.52 15.74
C ARG A 585 26.54 -16.22 15.60
N ILE A 586 25.31 -16.33 15.09
CA ILE A 586 24.43 -15.18 14.82
C ILE A 586 23.22 -15.27 15.72
N HIS A 587 22.97 -14.23 16.51
CA HIS A 587 21.73 -14.10 17.27
C HIS A 587 20.57 -13.72 16.33
N MET A 588 19.43 -14.39 16.48
CA MET A 588 18.18 -14.17 15.74
C MET A 588 16.99 -14.25 16.70
N TYR A 589 15.88 -13.60 16.34
CA TYR A 589 14.67 -13.63 17.16
C TYR A 589 13.81 -14.86 16.88
N ASN A 590 13.25 -15.43 17.96
CA ASN A 590 12.30 -16.53 17.86
C ASN A 590 10.99 -16.04 17.23
N ASN A 591 10.30 -16.96 16.57
CA ASN A 591 8.91 -16.73 16.17
C ASN A 591 8.03 -16.44 17.39
N ASN A 592 7.05 -15.58 17.20
CA ASN A 592 6.14 -15.16 18.26
C ASN A 592 4.69 -15.12 17.74
N ASN A 593 3.78 -15.69 18.50
CA ASN A 593 2.35 -15.80 18.28
C ASN A 593 1.56 -14.63 18.89
N LEU A 594 2.21 -13.73 19.62
CA LEU A 594 1.55 -12.58 20.23
C LEU A 594 0.87 -11.65 19.21
N GLY A 595 1.52 -11.38 18.07
CA GLY A 595 0.97 -10.47 17.06
C GLY A 595 -0.37 -10.94 16.50
N ILE A 596 -0.50 -12.22 16.18
CA ILE A 596 -1.76 -12.81 15.69
C ILE A 596 -2.83 -12.84 16.79
N ILE A 597 -2.46 -13.23 18.03
CA ILE A 597 -3.42 -13.33 19.15
C ILE A 597 -3.98 -11.95 19.49
N LEU A 598 -3.14 -10.92 19.65
CA LEU A 598 -3.59 -9.56 19.93
C LEU A 598 -4.47 -9.01 18.81
N SER A 599 -4.11 -9.27 17.55
CA SER A 599 -4.91 -8.79 16.42
C SER A 599 -6.25 -9.51 16.29
N CYS A 600 -6.33 -10.79 16.67
CA CYS A 600 -7.59 -11.54 16.77
C CYS A 600 -8.50 -10.95 17.85
N PHE A 601 -7.98 -10.66 19.04
CA PHE A 601 -8.79 -10.00 20.07
C PHE A 601 -9.13 -8.55 19.71
N GLY A 602 -8.25 -7.83 19.00
CA GLY A 602 -8.53 -6.51 18.45
C GLY A 602 -9.67 -6.53 17.42
N PHE A 603 -9.72 -7.56 16.58
CA PHE A 603 -10.85 -7.83 15.68
C PHE A 603 -12.14 -8.09 16.47
N ILE A 604 -12.11 -8.98 17.46
CA ILE A 604 -13.29 -9.32 18.29
C ILE A 604 -13.81 -8.08 19.02
N PHE A 605 -12.90 -7.29 19.61
CA PHE A 605 -13.21 -6.02 20.27
C PHE A 605 -13.91 -5.07 19.31
N SER A 606 -13.32 -4.81 18.14
CA SER A 606 -13.88 -3.90 17.15
C SER A 606 -15.23 -4.37 16.62
N PHE A 607 -15.36 -5.67 16.28
CA PHE A 607 -16.62 -6.27 15.85
C PHE A 607 -17.70 -6.14 16.93
N SER A 608 -17.34 -6.37 18.19
CA SER A 608 -18.26 -6.26 19.31
C SER A 608 -18.75 -4.82 19.54
N ILE A 609 -17.89 -3.81 19.35
CA ILE A 609 -18.29 -2.40 19.45
C ILE A 609 -19.23 -2.00 18.32
N ILE A 610 -18.92 -2.40 17.07
CA ILE A 610 -19.76 -2.12 15.90
C ILE A 610 -21.20 -2.64 16.14
N TRP A 611 -21.33 -3.83 16.73
CA TRP A 611 -22.61 -4.47 16.99
C TRP A 611 -23.19 -4.21 18.39
N TYR A 612 -22.59 -3.33 19.20
CA TYR A 612 -23.06 -3.00 20.56
C TYR A 612 -23.14 -4.24 21.50
N ILE A 613 -22.19 -5.17 21.37
CA ILE A 613 -22.06 -6.38 22.20
C ILE A 613 -21.10 -6.07 23.37
N TRP A 614 -21.59 -5.30 24.35
CA TRP A 614 -20.76 -4.71 25.39
C TRP A 614 -20.01 -5.71 26.28
N TRP A 615 -20.60 -6.86 26.62
CA TRP A 615 -19.92 -7.88 27.43
C TRP A 615 -18.70 -8.45 26.69
N LEU A 616 -18.83 -8.71 25.37
CA LEU A 616 -17.74 -9.24 24.56
C LEU A 616 -16.66 -8.17 24.33
N CYS A 617 -17.06 -6.90 24.20
CA CYS A 617 -16.17 -5.76 24.16
C CYS A 617 -15.30 -5.67 25.42
N SER A 618 -15.93 -5.69 26.61
CA SER A 618 -15.19 -5.61 27.88
C SER A 618 -14.26 -6.80 28.10
N ILE A 619 -14.71 -8.02 27.77
CA ILE A 619 -13.88 -9.23 27.89
C ILE A 619 -12.70 -9.20 26.93
N SER A 620 -12.92 -8.85 25.66
CA SER A 620 -11.83 -8.77 24.67
C SER A 620 -10.80 -7.70 25.02
N LEU A 621 -11.24 -6.53 25.50
CA LEU A 621 -10.34 -5.48 25.99
C LEU A 621 -9.53 -5.92 27.22
N PHE A 622 -10.19 -6.57 28.19
CA PHE A 622 -9.52 -7.11 29.37
C PHE A 622 -8.46 -8.15 28.99
N ILE A 623 -8.80 -9.09 28.11
CA ILE A 623 -7.86 -10.11 27.63
C ILE A 623 -6.70 -9.48 26.85
N LEU A 624 -6.94 -8.48 26.01
CA LEU A 624 -5.87 -7.73 25.32
C LEU A 624 -4.86 -7.15 26.30
N LEU A 625 -5.35 -6.43 27.32
CA LEU A 625 -4.50 -5.83 28.35
C LEU A 625 -3.77 -6.89 29.15
N LEU A 626 -4.47 -7.96 29.57
CA LEU A 626 -3.88 -9.06 30.31
C LEU A 626 -2.75 -9.73 29.51
N ILE A 627 -2.93 -10.00 28.22
CA ILE A 627 -1.89 -10.61 27.37
C ILE A 627 -0.67 -9.71 27.27
N ILE A 628 -0.85 -8.39 27.08
CA ILE A 628 0.24 -7.43 27.02
C ILE A 628 1.01 -7.41 28.36
N ILE A 629 0.29 -7.39 29.48
CA ILE A 629 0.88 -7.41 30.82
C ILE A 629 1.64 -8.71 31.03
N ILE A 630 1.04 -9.87 30.72
CA ILE A 630 1.68 -11.19 30.88
C ILE A 630 2.95 -11.29 30.01
N ASP A 631 2.88 -10.88 28.75
CA ASP A 631 4.04 -10.94 27.85
C ASP A 631 5.19 -10.05 28.32
N SER A 632 4.89 -8.91 28.97
CA SER A 632 5.92 -8.04 29.55
C SER A 632 6.78 -8.71 30.63
N PHE A 633 6.30 -9.80 31.25
CA PHE A 633 7.08 -10.61 32.19
C PHE A 633 7.98 -11.65 31.51
N PHE A 634 7.78 -11.97 30.23
CA PHE A 634 8.54 -12.98 29.51
C PHE A 634 9.64 -12.35 28.63
N TYR A 635 10.89 -12.48 29.06
CA TYR A 635 12.03 -12.06 28.26
C TYR A 635 12.47 -13.16 27.28
N ASN A 636 12.05 -13.03 26.02
CA ASN A 636 12.52 -13.93 24.96
C ASN A 636 13.91 -13.51 24.48
N LYS A 637 14.94 -14.29 24.87
CA LYS A 637 16.35 -14.05 24.49
C LYS A 637 16.66 -14.43 23.03
N GLY A 638 15.70 -14.85 22.22
CA GLY A 638 15.95 -15.33 20.85
C GLY A 638 16.73 -16.65 20.81
N TYR A 639 17.36 -16.94 19.67
CA TYR A 639 18.20 -18.13 19.45
C TYR A 639 19.49 -17.77 18.72
N TYR A 640 20.45 -18.70 18.71
CA TYR A 640 21.70 -18.55 17.96
C TYR A 640 21.74 -19.52 16.78
N VAL A 641 22.03 -18.99 15.60
CA VAL A 641 22.42 -19.80 14.43
C VAL A 641 23.91 -20.11 14.56
N GLU A 642 24.24 -21.38 14.74
CA GLU A 642 25.63 -21.82 14.93
C GLU A 642 26.49 -21.65 13.66
N SER A 643 27.78 -21.39 13.86
CA SER A 643 28.75 -21.13 12.78
C SER A 643 28.85 -22.26 11.76
N TYR A 644 28.65 -23.52 12.19
CA TYR A 644 28.63 -24.68 11.31
C TYR A 644 27.48 -24.62 10.28
N TYR A 645 26.27 -24.25 10.72
CA TYR A 645 25.12 -24.12 9.83
C TYR A 645 25.29 -22.96 8.87
N ILE A 646 25.82 -21.83 9.35
CA ILE A 646 26.13 -20.66 8.51
C ILE A 646 27.13 -21.08 7.42
N LYS A 647 28.23 -21.73 7.80
CA LYS A 647 29.24 -22.20 6.85
C LYS A 647 28.65 -23.14 5.81
N LYS A 648 27.79 -24.09 6.22
CA LYS A 648 27.13 -25.03 5.31
C LYS A 648 26.24 -24.31 4.29
N GLU A 649 25.44 -23.35 4.74
CA GLU A 649 24.53 -22.59 3.87
C GLU A 649 25.30 -21.66 2.93
N GLU A 650 26.33 -20.97 3.41
CA GLU A 650 27.18 -20.11 2.58
C GLU A 650 27.94 -20.91 1.52
N ILE A 651 28.47 -22.10 1.85
CA ILE A 651 29.09 -23.00 0.86
C ILE A 651 28.08 -23.45 -0.20
N LYS A 652 26.85 -23.78 0.20
CA LYS A 652 25.78 -24.15 -0.73
C LYS A 652 25.46 -23.01 -1.69
N ASN A 653 25.32 -21.79 -1.16
CA ASN A 653 25.07 -20.58 -1.96
C ASN A 653 26.24 -20.25 -2.90
N MET A 654 27.49 -20.40 -2.43
CA MET A 654 28.68 -20.24 -3.27
C MET A 654 28.74 -21.28 -4.38
N LYS A 655 28.47 -22.57 -4.11
CA LYS A 655 28.46 -23.61 -5.15
C LYS A 655 27.45 -23.29 -6.25
N MET A 656 26.26 -22.80 -5.91
CA MET A 656 25.28 -22.36 -6.92
C MET A 656 25.77 -21.18 -7.77
N ARG A 657 26.62 -20.30 -7.21
CA ARG A 657 27.25 -19.20 -7.93
C ARG A 657 28.44 -19.63 -8.82
N PHE A 658 29.25 -20.59 -8.38
CA PHE A 658 30.52 -20.96 -9.02
C PHE A 658 30.42 -21.96 -10.18
N TYR A 659 29.35 -22.75 -10.31
CA TYR A 659 29.16 -23.68 -11.46
C TYR A 659 28.95 -22.98 -12.82
N LEU A 660 29.25 -21.68 -12.93
CA LEU A 660 28.97 -20.81 -14.08
C LEU A 660 30.10 -19.81 -14.40
N CYS A 661 31.26 -19.90 -13.73
CA CYS A 661 32.53 -19.37 -14.24
C CYS A 661 33.31 -20.53 -14.84
#